data_AF-I3II99-F1
#
_entry.id   AF-I3II99-F1
#
_cell.length_a   1.000
_cell.length_b   1.000
_cell.length_c   1.000
_cell.angle_alpha   90.00
_cell.angle_beta   90.00
_cell.angle_gamma   90.00
#
_symmetry.space_group_name_H-M   'P 1'
#
loop_
_entity.id
_entity.type
_entity.pdbx_description
1 polymer ?
#
loop_
_entity_poly.entity_id
_entity_poly.type
_entity_poly.pdbx_seq_one_letter_code
_entity_poly.pdbx_strand_id
1 'polypeptide(L)'
;MQIRELKITDYNDVSSSTSHQTKDHLQDAEHYHIPVMRMHNANLHSWGIAGGLIVKKTGDSELTIEEGLAIDKEGRSIPLASIGQQRGNPGQAYIDNNDNVKPPHLSKLIEVPIKFPTIYFNDDGSYYLTIELFITNLTTREIEGDRIPEGSSYRIIRRPLIRMYSTDNFSSSNQYGLSIILAKVTIANGIIGELSGADRQLANIGVREIFFKQGGYLPNSTHTDIGDNVWGKIGWKGLFFNNYYDPKVNKSKRLNDGFSCYQLFDPKSGALSIATGGDGKKDEDVELLERMTILNNGNVGIGTTAPLYRLHVTNSGGFGSENSDGTAQAGNVPLVLQSDSTVFGILNSHSRQAFALNIEGNNGTTSARGYPVFYDKYDGSWHPSIHLRNGNVGIGTTELKAKLQVNGDAYINGNTIVGAGGNGFIKVRHINGKDYVNDNDAGLFLNWNTAQPVYVGGQGGDGKPCALIVTGSIGIGTTGSDAKLDVNGFTRSLGVSVNDGTNSGVGRGLWLWHPTDPNHVIYSASPSGKSPADKPAVKGYFDSNHRLRIRTCIGQGFLFENNLETALVDIDSTNGKFWTKGAIYAGNSDIYFTNVDHRHSGFGNTAGYAAIENAADYGALMILGRQTPQGRIVKLWDRLEVYGSQKITGNLGTNGFNPDTEFPQWSGGGIYTHDLYARGAVYCGTGGESINIALYGNGTAEKIGSAYWKVKSDVRLKKDIKPLKESLNRMLKLRGVTFRWKEPEKFGNSICEQMGLIAQEAEEVFPVWGTTFRDGYKGLEIKGFEALTVEAFRDLNAMNNELMTKNKELEDRVKALEKKINAL
;
A
#
# COMPACT_ATOMS: atom_id res chain seq x y z
N MET A 1 73.91 83.14 30.01
CA MET A 1 74.62 83.35 31.29
C MET A 1 75.93 84.08 30.99
N GLN A 2 76.18 85.23 31.60
CA GLN A 2 77.52 85.84 31.53
C GLN A 2 78.50 84.89 32.23
N ILE A 3 79.59 84.51 31.55
CA ILE A 3 80.64 83.58 32.02
C ILE A 3 81.51 84.26 33.09
N ARG A 4 80.89 84.85 34.13
CA ARG A 4 81.58 85.52 35.25
C ARG A 4 81.12 85.07 36.64
N GLU A 5 80.15 84.15 36.75
CA GLU A 5 79.61 83.68 38.03
C GLU A 5 79.78 82.17 38.26
N LEU A 6 81.01 81.66 38.14
CA LEU A 6 81.42 80.39 38.74
C LEU A 6 82.75 80.60 39.47
N LYS A 7 82.74 81.44 40.51
CA LYS A 7 83.83 81.54 41.49
C LYS A 7 83.49 80.63 42.67
N ILE A 8 84.26 79.54 42.76
CA ILE A 8 84.59 78.70 43.91
C ILE A 8 83.76 78.95 45.18
N THR A 9 82.99 77.95 45.60
CA THR A 9 82.54 77.82 47.00
C THR A 9 83.34 76.67 47.64
N ASP A 10 84.48 77.00 48.26
CA ASP A 10 85.22 76.10 49.17
C ASP A 10 84.61 76.28 50.58
N TYR A 11 84.22 75.19 51.25
CA TYR A 11 83.91 75.20 52.70
C TYR A 11 85.08 74.54 53.45
N ASN A 12 85.95 75.35 54.06
CA ASN A 12 87.00 74.93 54.98
C ASN A 12 86.96 75.84 56.20
N ASP A 13 86.59 75.30 57.37
CA ASP A 13 87.34 75.43 58.64
C ASP A 13 86.51 74.78 59.78
N VAL A 14 86.96 73.67 60.38
CA VAL A 14 87.79 73.63 61.59
C VAL A 14 87.24 74.49 62.74
N SER A 15 86.19 74.00 63.40
CA SER A 15 86.01 73.99 64.88
C SER A 15 84.54 73.76 65.26
N SER A 16 84.33 73.06 66.37
CA SER A 16 83.04 72.79 67.06
C SER A 16 82.19 71.61 66.57
N SER A 17 82.35 70.49 67.30
CA SER A 17 81.37 69.51 67.81
C SER A 17 80.00 69.23 67.13
N THR A 18 79.81 69.44 65.84
CA THR A 18 78.73 68.79 65.07
C THR A 18 79.32 67.88 64.00
N SER A 19 79.10 66.57 64.12
CA SER A 19 79.61 65.54 63.22
C SER A 19 78.85 65.51 61.88
N HIS A 20 79.18 66.39 60.96
CA HIS A 20 78.96 66.19 59.53
C HIS A 20 80.34 66.02 58.88
N GLN A 21 80.72 64.79 58.53
CA GLN A 21 82.05 64.50 58.02
C GLN A 21 82.18 65.03 56.59
N THR A 22 83.28 65.72 56.29
CA THR A 22 83.68 66.18 54.94
C THR A 22 83.74 65.07 53.88
N LYS A 23 83.70 63.79 54.32
CA LYS A 23 83.58 62.62 53.46
C LYS A 23 82.19 62.49 52.82
N ASP A 24 81.14 62.92 53.51
CA ASP A 24 79.75 62.86 53.05
C ASP A 24 79.49 63.89 51.94
N HIS A 25 80.09 65.08 52.02
CA HIS A 25 79.89 66.13 51.00
C HIS A 25 80.60 65.82 49.67
N LEU A 26 81.77 65.17 49.71
CA LEU A 26 82.44 64.65 48.51
C LEU A 26 81.66 63.46 47.91
N GLN A 27 81.12 62.59 48.76
CA GLN A 27 80.26 61.49 48.30
C GLN A 27 78.94 62.01 47.71
N ASP A 28 78.33 63.06 48.26
CA ASP A 28 77.12 63.68 47.71
C ASP A 28 77.40 64.41 46.39
N ALA A 29 78.55 65.06 46.26
CA ALA A 29 78.98 65.63 44.99
C ALA A 29 79.13 64.54 43.91
N GLU A 30 79.86 63.46 44.23
CA GLU A 30 80.17 62.36 43.30
C GLU A 30 78.97 61.46 42.96
N HIS A 31 78.10 61.16 43.93
CA HIS A 31 76.98 60.23 43.74
C HIS A 31 75.66 60.91 43.40
N TYR A 32 75.49 62.18 43.73
CA TYR A 32 74.24 62.90 43.49
C TYR A 32 74.42 64.08 42.54
N HIS A 33 75.21 65.09 42.88
CA HIS A 33 75.24 66.33 42.09
C HIS A 33 75.85 66.16 40.69
N ILE A 34 76.92 65.38 40.54
CA ILE A 34 77.60 65.14 39.26
C ILE A 34 76.75 64.27 38.32
N PRO A 35 76.22 63.11 38.73
CA PRO A 35 75.34 62.32 37.88
C PRO A 35 74.07 63.07 37.47
N VAL A 36 73.49 63.85 38.39
CA VAL A 36 72.32 64.69 38.10
C VAL A 36 72.67 65.80 37.10
N MET A 37 73.84 66.46 37.24
CA MET A 37 74.30 67.44 36.27
C MET A 37 74.57 66.81 34.89
N ARG A 38 75.16 65.61 34.83
CA ARG A 38 75.36 64.87 33.56
C ARG A 38 74.04 64.48 32.92
N MET A 39 73.09 63.96 33.70
CA MET A 39 71.75 63.63 33.21
C MET A 39 71.00 64.88 32.73
N HIS A 40 71.11 65.99 33.46
CA HIS A 40 70.56 67.29 33.04
C HIS A 40 71.18 67.74 31.72
N ASN A 41 72.51 67.72 31.61
CA ASN A 41 73.21 68.15 30.41
C ASN A 41 72.97 67.22 29.21
N ALA A 42 72.97 65.90 29.40
CA ALA A 42 72.76 64.93 28.32
C ALA A 42 71.29 64.88 27.82
N ASN A 43 70.32 65.18 28.69
CA ASN A 43 68.89 65.13 28.31
C ASN A 43 68.30 66.50 27.96
N LEU A 44 68.78 67.60 28.56
CA LEU A 44 68.20 68.93 28.39
C LEU A 44 69.06 69.88 27.57
N HIS A 45 70.30 69.53 27.26
CA HIS A 45 71.17 70.30 26.37
C HIS A 45 71.63 69.42 25.20
N SER A 46 71.73 70.00 24.01
CA SER A 46 72.44 69.32 22.93
C SER A 46 73.94 69.35 23.24
N TRP A 47 74.59 68.19 23.13
CA TRP A 47 76.04 68.12 23.21
C TRP A 47 76.70 68.95 22.10
N GLY A 48 77.85 69.56 22.39
CA GLY A 48 78.52 70.56 21.55
C GLY A 48 79.06 71.74 22.38
N ILE A 49 79.34 72.87 21.73
CA ILE A 49 79.78 74.09 22.41
C ILE A 49 78.59 74.73 23.14
N ALA A 50 78.66 74.82 24.47
CA ALA A 50 77.63 75.45 25.30
C ALA A 50 77.76 76.99 25.35
N GLY A 51 78.97 77.52 25.16
CA GLY A 51 79.21 78.96 25.00
C GLY A 51 80.70 79.32 24.99
N GLY A 52 81.09 80.38 24.27
CA GLY A 52 82.50 80.75 24.10
C GLY A 52 83.25 79.85 23.10
N LEU A 53 84.51 79.50 23.40
CA LEU A 53 85.39 78.64 22.58
C LEU A 53 85.54 79.13 21.14
N ILE A 54 85.56 80.44 20.95
CA ILE A 54 85.64 81.06 19.62
C ILE A 54 87.06 80.87 19.09
N VAL A 55 87.15 80.26 17.91
CA VAL A 55 88.40 80.11 17.17
C VAL A 55 88.58 81.30 16.24
N LYS A 56 89.73 81.99 16.30
CA LYS A 56 90.07 83.13 15.45
C LYS A 56 91.43 82.93 14.80
N LYS A 57 91.57 83.32 13.53
CA LYS A 57 92.87 83.44 12.87
C LYS A 57 93.54 84.74 13.35
N THR A 58 94.69 84.62 14.00
CA THR A 58 95.45 85.77 14.55
C THR A 58 96.77 86.02 13.84
N GLY A 59 97.15 85.14 12.92
CA GLY A 59 98.23 85.33 11.95
C GLY A 59 98.07 84.37 10.76
N ASP A 60 98.88 84.51 9.71
CA ASP A 60 98.82 83.63 8.52
C ASP A 60 98.97 82.15 8.87
N SER A 61 99.63 81.91 9.99
CA SER A 61 100.05 80.61 10.49
C SER A 61 99.69 80.40 11.98
N GLU A 62 98.69 81.11 12.54
CA GLU A 62 98.32 80.97 13.96
C GLU A 62 96.79 81.11 14.18
N LEU A 63 96.22 80.17 14.95
CA LEU A 63 94.86 80.25 15.48
C LEU A 63 94.89 80.58 16.97
N THR A 64 93.85 81.24 17.46
CA THR A 64 93.58 81.40 18.90
C THR A 64 92.22 80.81 19.25
N ILE A 65 92.14 80.17 20.42
CA ILE A 65 90.90 79.67 21.01
C ILE A 65 90.65 80.45 22.30
N GLU A 66 89.52 81.16 22.33
CA GLU A 66 89.09 81.93 23.50
C GLU A 66 88.45 81.05 24.58
N GLU A 67 88.22 81.63 25.77
CA GLU A 67 87.54 80.94 26.87
C GLU A 67 86.14 80.48 26.48
N GLY A 68 85.69 79.38 27.08
CA GLY A 68 84.33 78.89 26.95
C GLY A 68 84.14 77.49 27.52
N LEU A 69 83.00 76.89 27.21
CA LEU A 69 82.55 75.60 27.72
C LEU A 69 81.94 74.77 26.59
N ALA A 70 82.33 73.50 26.52
CA ALA A 70 81.66 72.49 25.71
C ALA A 70 81.04 71.39 26.58
N ILE A 71 80.08 70.65 26.03
CA ILE A 71 79.40 69.52 26.68
C ILE A 71 79.48 68.32 25.74
N ASP A 72 80.01 67.19 26.17
CA ASP A 72 80.06 65.99 25.31
C ASP A 72 78.74 65.21 25.30
N LYS A 73 78.63 64.18 24.44
CA LYS A 73 77.39 63.37 24.31
C LYS A 73 77.01 62.61 25.58
N GLU A 74 77.91 62.49 26.56
CA GLU A 74 77.65 61.87 27.86
C GLU A 74 77.25 62.92 28.92
N GLY A 75 77.07 64.18 28.53
CA GLY A 75 76.65 65.28 29.39
C GLY A 75 77.78 65.88 30.23
N ARG A 76 79.04 65.55 29.95
CA ARG A 76 80.19 66.06 30.70
C ARG A 76 80.58 67.44 30.21
N SER A 77 80.79 68.35 31.16
CA SER A 77 81.25 69.72 30.92
C SER A 77 82.76 69.77 30.70
N ILE A 78 83.21 70.39 29.61
CA ILE A 78 84.61 70.59 29.21
C ILE A 78 84.92 72.09 29.19
N PRO A 79 85.31 72.68 30.32
CA PRO A 79 85.58 74.11 30.42
C PRO A 79 87.00 74.46 29.94
N LEU A 80 87.15 75.53 29.16
CA LEU A 80 88.41 76.19 28.83
C LEU A 80 88.36 77.63 29.39
N ALA A 81 89.10 77.93 30.47
CA ALA A 81 89.04 79.24 31.12
C ALA A 81 90.42 79.63 31.66
N SER A 82 90.78 80.92 31.67
CA SER A 82 92.07 81.42 32.16
C SER A 82 92.24 81.29 33.67
N ILE A 83 91.14 81.19 34.43
CA ILE A 83 91.11 81.01 35.88
C ILE A 83 90.02 80.00 36.29
N GLY A 84 90.26 79.21 37.35
CA GLY A 84 89.23 78.34 37.95
C GLY A 84 89.16 76.90 37.43
N GLN A 85 90.11 76.45 36.61
CA GLN A 85 90.22 75.02 36.25
C GLN A 85 90.91 74.16 37.35
N GLN A 86 91.75 74.76 38.22
CA GLN A 86 92.37 74.13 39.40
C GLN A 86 92.76 75.20 40.45
N ARG A 87 92.90 74.81 41.73
CA ARG A 87 93.31 75.70 42.84
C ARG A 87 94.75 76.22 42.62
N GLY A 88 94.89 77.51 42.32
CA GLY A 88 96.18 78.24 42.35
C GLY A 88 97.02 78.33 41.07
N ASN A 89 96.55 77.82 39.92
CA ASN A 89 97.26 77.95 38.63
C ASN A 89 96.32 78.49 37.52
N PRO A 90 96.83 79.25 36.54
CA PRO A 90 96.05 79.66 35.37
C PRO A 90 95.60 78.43 34.57
N GLY A 91 94.45 78.52 33.91
CA GLY A 91 93.89 77.38 33.18
C GLY A 91 94.73 77.01 31.96
N GLN A 92 94.97 75.71 31.81
CA GLN A 92 95.87 75.15 30.80
C GLN A 92 95.22 73.96 30.10
N ALA A 93 95.40 73.87 28.78
CA ALA A 93 94.98 72.73 27.98
C ALA A 93 96.18 71.93 27.47
N TYR A 94 95.96 70.64 27.23
CA TYR A 94 96.89 69.83 26.44
C TYR A 94 96.58 69.99 24.96
N ILE A 95 97.62 69.86 24.14
CA ILE A 95 97.50 69.78 22.69
C ILE A 95 98.08 68.45 22.26
N ASP A 96 97.39 67.76 21.35
CA ASP A 96 97.91 66.59 20.66
C ASP A 96 97.88 66.81 19.15
N ASN A 97 98.97 66.43 18.49
CA ASN A 97 99.30 66.81 17.11
C ASN A 97 99.61 65.62 16.18
N ASN A 98 99.30 64.37 16.55
CA ASN A 98 99.69 63.22 15.74
C ASN A 98 98.51 62.30 15.42
N ASP A 99 98.07 62.27 14.15
CA ASP A 99 96.94 61.46 13.67
C ASP A 99 97.28 59.93 13.62
N ASN A 100 98.42 59.47 14.17
CA ASN A 100 98.91 58.10 13.94
C ASN A 100 99.68 57.36 15.06
N VAL A 101 99.66 57.73 16.35
CA VAL A 101 100.26 56.87 17.41
C VAL A 101 99.45 56.84 18.72
N LYS A 102 98.99 55.65 19.13
CA LYS A 102 98.55 55.33 20.51
C LYS A 102 99.80 55.14 21.40
N PRO A 103 99.94 55.71 22.62
CA PRO A 103 99.22 56.80 23.29
C PRO A 103 99.90 58.17 23.07
N PRO A 104 99.22 59.31 23.34
CA PRO A 104 99.76 60.63 23.04
C PRO A 104 100.98 60.96 23.92
N HIS A 105 102.10 61.31 23.29
CA HIS A 105 103.13 62.11 23.95
C HIS A 105 102.52 63.50 24.18
N LEU A 106 101.97 63.74 25.37
CA LEU A 106 101.33 65.00 25.74
C LEU A 106 102.29 66.18 25.53
N SER A 107 102.14 66.89 24.41
CA SER A 107 102.85 68.13 24.17
C SER A 107 102.34 69.22 25.11
N LYS A 108 103.31 69.87 25.77
CA LYS A 108 103.32 71.15 26.48
C LYS A 108 101.94 71.78 26.83
N LEU A 109 101.73 72.03 28.12
CA LEU A 109 100.58 72.80 28.62
C LEU A 109 100.63 74.24 28.10
N ILE A 110 99.51 74.71 27.53
CA ILE A 110 99.37 76.07 27.01
C ILE A 110 98.28 76.81 27.81
N GLU A 111 98.54 78.07 28.14
CA GLU A 111 97.62 78.96 28.88
C GLU A 111 96.57 79.59 27.95
N VAL A 112 95.37 79.83 28.48
CA VAL A 112 94.23 80.39 27.74
C VAL A 112 94.32 81.93 27.66
N PRO A 113 94.06 82.59 26.50
CA PRO A 113 93.58 82.04 25.22
C PRO A 113 94.64 81.19 24.53
N ILE A 114 94.22 79.99 24.09
CA ILE A 114 95.14 79.00 23.53
C ILE A 114 95.59 79.47 22.16
N LYS A 115 96.86 79.84 22.03
CA LYS A 115 97.50 80.05 20.73
C LYS A 115 97.94 78.71 20.17
N PHE A 116 97.40 78.38 19.01
CA PHE A 116 97.67 77.15 18.28
C PHE A 116 98.47 77.50 17.01
N PRO A 117 99.81 77.34 17.02
CA PRO A 117 100.65 77.64 15.87
C PRO A 117 100.50 76.57 14.78
N THR A 118 100.54 76.98 13.52
CA THR A 118 100.45 76.06 12.35
C THR A 118 101.73 75.35 11.96
N ILE A 119 102.81 75.55 12.71
CA ILE A 119 104.14 74.98 12.43
C ILE A 119 104.15 73.43 12.56
N TYR A 120 103.01 72.79 12.80
CA TYR A 120 102.87 71.34 12.98
C TYR A 120 101.95 70.64 11.95
N PHE A 121 101.59 71.31 10.84
CA PHE A 121 100.80 70.71 9.76
C PHE A 121 101.70 70.21 8.64
N ASN A 122 101.74 68.90 8.43
CA ASN A 122 102.68 68.30 7.46
C ASN A 122 102.12 68.26 6.03
N ASP A 123 100.80 68.42 5.82
CA ASP A 123 100.14 68.31 4.52
C ASP A 123 99.02 69.35 4.34
N ASP A 124 98.78 69.76 3.09
CA ASP A 124 97.66 70.63 2.71
C ASP A 124 96.33 69.84 2.73
N GLY A 125 95.28 70.42 3.32
CA GLY A 125 94.01 69.72 3.46
C GLY A 125 92.99 70.37 4.40
N SER A 126 91.82 69.72 4.53
CA SER A 126 90.77 70.10 5.48
C SER A 126 90.91 69.31 6.78
N TYR A 127 90.82 70.02 7.91
CA TYR A 127 90.93 69.42 9.24
C TYR A 127 89.81 69.91 10.16
N TYR A 128 89.38 69.06 11.09
CA TYR A 128 88.54 69.44 12.21
C TYR A 128 89.40 69.71 13.44
N LEU A 129 89.35 70.94 13.95
CA LEU A 129 89.87 71.30 15.27
C LEU A 129 88.83 70.94 16.32
N THR A 130 89.24 70.18 17.33
CA THR A 130 88.34 69.59 18.32
C THR A 130 88.79 69.83 19.75
N ILE A 131 87.84 69.74 20.68
CA ILE A 131 88.07 69.68 22.12
C ILE A 131 87.47 68.40 22.69
N GLU A 132 88.19 67.77 23.62
CA GLU A 132 87.73 66.59 24.35
C GLU A 132 88.31 66.53 25.77
N LEU A 133 87.81 65.63 26.61
CA LEU A 133 88.40 65.34 27.92
C LEU A 133 89.44 64.23 27.78
N PHE A 134 90.65 64.46 28.30
CA PHE A 134 91.69 63.44 28.32
C PHE A 134 91.39 62.38 29.39
N ILE A 135 91.19 61.13 28.99
CA ILE A 135 90.95 60.00 29.91
C ILE A 135 92.03 58.93 29.66
N THR A 136 92.87 58.65 30.66
CA THR A 136 93.84 57.55 30.58
C THR A 136 93.17 56.23 30.96
N ASN A 137 93.13 55.30 30.01
CA ASN A 137 92.55 53.95 30.15
C ASN A 137 93.11 53.19 31.36
N LEU A 138 92.30 52.97 32.40
CA LEU A 138 92.33 51.75 33.21
C LEU A 138 90.93 51.40 33.74
N THR A 139 90.59 50.13 33.58
CA THR A 139 89.35 49.46 33.96
C THR A 139 89.14 49.44 35.47
N THR A 140 88.22 50.26 35.98
CA THR A 140 87.16 49.96 36.98
C THR A 140 86.68 51.27 37.67
N ARG A 141 85.35 51.51 37.61
CA ARG A 141 84.56 52.58 38.26
C ARG A 141 85.07 54.03 38.09
N GLU A 142 84.37 54.81 37.27
CA GLU A 142 84.51 56.28 37.22
C GLU A 142 84.14 56.89 38.58
N ILE A 143 85.13 57.42 39.31
CA ILE A 143 84.95 58.29 40.49
C ILE A 143 85.43 59.69 40.10
N GLU A 144 84.69 60.73 40.51
CA GLU A 144 84.86 62.12 40.09
C GLU A 144 85.48 62.99 41.20
N GLY A 145 86.77 62.83 41.45
CA GLY A 145 87.51 63.63 42.45
C GLY A 145 88.95 63.14 42.64
N ASP A 146 89.89 64.04 42.89
CA ASP A 146 91.33 63.73 43.03
C ASP A 146 91.64 62.83 44.25
N ARG A 147 92.56 61.84 44.10
CA ARG A 147 93.47 61.44 45.20
C ARG A 147 94.90 61.16 44.71
N ILE A 148 95.82 61.85 45.37
CA ILE A 148 97.30 61.77 45.30
C ILE A 148 97.78 60.86 46.48
N PRO A 149 99.07 60.45 46.59
CA PRO A 149 99.68 59.16 46.20
C PRO A 149 100.06 58.21 47.37
N GLU A 150 100.18 56.89 47.15
CA GLU A 150 101.22 56.03 47.79
C GLU A 150 101.36 54.65 47.12
N GLY A 151 102.47 54.40 46.41
CA GLY A 151 102.79 53.09 45.83
C GLY A 151 102.25 52.79 44.43
N SER A 152 102.64 51.62 43.90
CA SER A 152 102.88 51.31 42.47
C SER A 152 101.68 51.22 41.50
N SER A 153 100.58 51.97 41.71
CA SER A 153 99.56 52.22 40.66
C SER A 153 98.59 53.36 41.04
N TYR A 154 98.63 54.51 40.33
CA TYR A 154 97.58 55.56 40.30
C TYR A 154 97.64 56.41 39.01
N ARG A 155 96.49 56.76 38.40
CA ARG A 155 96.21 58.02 37.65
C ARG A 155 94.84 58.02 36.93
N ILE A 156 94.05 59.10 37.08
CA ILE A 156 93.27 59.77 35.99
C ILE A 156 93.32 61.30 36.23
N ILE A 157 93.53 62.10 35.17
CA ILE A 157 93.70 63.58 35.17
C ILE A 157 92.58 64.21 34.32
N ARG A 158 91.95 65.31 34.79
CA ARG A 158 90.91 66.06 34.05
C ARG A 158 91.44 67.38 33.49
N ARG A 159 91.96 67.37 32.26
CA ARG A 159 92.27 68.60 31.52
C ARG A 159 91.68 68.53 30.11
N PRO A 160 91.19 69.65 29.55
CA PRO A 160 90.78 69.69 28.16
C PRO A 160 91.97 69.36 27.26
N LEU A 161 91.72 68.51 26.27
CA LEU A 161 92.63 68.19 25.19
C LEU A 161 92.11 68.83 23.91
N ILE A 162 92.95 69.62 23.26
CA ILE A 162 92.70 70.18 21.94
C ILE A 162 93.45 69.34 20.91
N ARG A 163 92.74 68.85 19.89
CA ARG A 163 93.33 68.01 18.84
C ARG A 163 92.78 68.40 17.47
N MET A 164 93.60 68.27 16.44
CA MET A 164 93.13 68.34 15.05
C MET A 164 93.09 66.95 14.41
N TYR A 165 92.04 66.69 13.65
CA TYR A 165 91.83 65.46 12.88
C TYR A 165 91.68 65.79 11.40
N SER A 166 92.26 65.00 10.51
CA SER A 166 91.88 65.08 9.09
C SER A 166 90.39 64.81 8.92
N THR A 167 89.69 65.60 8.10
CA THR A 167 88.25 65.40 7.89
C THR A 167 87.92 64.04 7.28
N ASP A 168 88.84 63.48 6.50
CA ASP A 168 88.63 62.22 5.77
C ASP A 168 88.76 60.98 6.66
N ASN A 169 89.49 61.10 7.78
CA ASN A 169 89.73 60.01 8.73
C ASN A 169 89.02 60.19 10.08
N PHE A 170 88.19 61.22 10.23
CA PHE A 170 87.60 61.59 11.52
C PHE A 170 86.82 60.44 12.19
N SER A 171 86.13 59.58 11.42
CA SER A 171 85.38 58.45 11.99
C SER A 171 86.23 57.27 12.46
N SER A 172 87.44 57.09 11.89
CA SER A 172 88.34 55.98 12.25
C SER A 172 89.31 56.36 13.38
N SER A 173 89.67 57.64 13.51
CA SER A 173 90.55 58.17 14.56
C SER A 173 89.80 58.66 15.82
N ASN A 174 88.50 58.96 15.73
CA ASN A 174 87.62 59.26 16.87
C ASN A 174 86.85 58.02 17.35
N GLN A 175 87.57 56.99 17.79
CA GLN A 175 87.04 55.65 18.09
C GLN A 175 85.94 55.60 19.17
N TYR A 176 85.80 56.66 19.98
CA TYR A 176 84.80 56.76 21.05
C TYR A 176 83.67 57.77 20.75
N GLY A 177 83.81 58.59 19.71
CA GLY A 177 82.80 59.58 19.29
C GLY A 177 82.51 60.63 20.37
N LEU A 178 83.51 61.07 21.12
CA LEU A 178 83.38 62.02 22.25
C LEU A 178 83.96 63.41 21.95
N SER A 179 84.78 63.55 20.91
CA SER A 179 85.37 64.83 20.52
C SER A 179 84.35 65.80 19.93
N ILE A 180 84.45 67.08 20.30
CA ILE A 180 83.56 68.15 19.86
C ILE A 180 84.30 69.04 18.86
N ILE A 181 83.74 69.22 17.66
CA ILE A 181 84.33 70.07 16.62
C ILE A 181 84.15 71.54 16.98
N LEU A 182 85.26 72.26 17.12
CA LEU A 182 85.31 73.70 17.36
C LEU A 182 85.24 74.51 16.06
N ALA A 183 86.00 74.08 15.05
CA ALA A 183 86.03 74.68 13.72
C ALA A 183 86.58 73.69 12.69
N LYS A 184 86.18 73.87 11.44
CA LYS A 184 86.88 73.30 10.29
C LYS A 184 87.90 74.31 9.78
N VAL A 185 89.12 73.83 9.55
CA VAL A 185 90.28 74.63 9.13
C VAL A 185 90.83 74.03 7.84
N THR A 186 90.95 74.86 6.80
CA THR A 186 91.65 74.46 5.57
C THR A 186 93.06 75.05 5.55
N ILE A 187 94.03 74.23 5.18
CA ILE A 187 95.45 74.61 5.19
C ILE A 187 96.01 74.39 3.79
N ALA A 188 96.70 75.41 3.27
CA ALA A 188 97.38 75.38 1.98
C ALA A 188 98.74 76.08 2.08
N ASN A 189 99.83 75.40 1.70
CA ASN A 189 101.22 75.82 1.82
C ASN A 189 101.59 76.38 3.22
N GLY A 190 101.08 75.76 4.28
CA GLY A 190 101.33 76.19 5.67
C GLY A 190 100.61 77.48 6.09
N ILE A 191 99.72 78.00 5.24
CA ILE A 191 98.88 79.17 5.50
C ILE A 191 97.45 78.71 5.77
N ILE A 192 96.82 79.31 6.79
CA ILE A 192 95.42 79.07 7.12
C ILE A 192 94.52 79.78 6.12
N GLY A 193 93.73 79.00 5.38
CA GLY A 193 92.71 79.49 4.45
C GLY A 193 91.37 79.70 5.13
N GLU A 194 90.32 79.00 4.66
CA GLU A 194 88.97 79.12 5.20
C GLU A 194 88.86 78.55 6.62
N LEU A 195 88.29 79.36 7.51
CA LEU A 195 87.91 78.98 8.87
C LEU A 195 86.38 79.04 8.98
N SER A 196 85.73 77.88 8.98
CA SER A 196 84.27 77.81 9.17
C SER A 196 83.94 77.23 10.54
N GLY A 197 83.30 78.05 11.36
CA GLY A 197 82.68 77.62 12.62
C GLY A 197 81.29 76.99 12.44
N ALA A 198 80.96 76.46 11.26
CA ALA A 198 79.60 76.04 10.91
C ALA A 198 79.33 74.53 11.14
N ASP A 199 80.35 73.68 11.18
CA ASP A 199 80.18 72.22 11.41
C ASP A 199 80.11 71.87 12.91
N ARG A 200 79.37 72.68 13.69
CA ARG A 200 79.45 72.66 15.15
C ARG A 200 78.80 71.46 15.84
N GLN A 201 78.15 70.53 15.13
CA GLN A 201 77.54 69.34 15.74
C GLN A 201 77.42 68.13 14.78
N LEU A 202 77.64 66.93 15.35
CA LEU A 202 77.17 65.58 14.95
C LEU A 202 78.06 64.66 14.08
N ALA A 203 78.55 63.57 14.70
CA ALA A 203 78.65 62.26 14.06
C ALA A 203 78.22 61.18 15.08
N ASN A 204 77.06 60.54 14.87
CA ASN A 204 76.74 59.27 15.52
C ASN A 204 75.83 58.41 14.62
N ILE A 205 76.21 57.14 14.42
CA ILE A 205 75.48 56.11 13.69
C ILE A 205 74.93 55.12 14.72
N GLY A 206 73.61 54.90 14.73
CA GLY A 206 72.89 53.96 15.60
C GLY A 206 72.55 52.61 14.93
N VAL A 207 72.32 51.59 15.76
CA VAL A 207 72.35 50.14 15.53
C VAL A 207 71.07 49.55 14.88
N ARG A 208 71.24 48.39 14.22
CA ARG A 208 70.36 47.64 13.30
C ARG A 208 69.02 47.11 13.87
N GLU A 209 67.93 47.39 13.16
CA GLU A 209 66.71 46.55 13.11
C GLU A 209 66.88 45.43 12.06
N ILE A 210 66.36 44.23 12.34
CA ILE A 210 66.16 43.20 11.31
C ILE A 210 64.96 43.65 10.47
N PHE A 211 65.24 44.45 9.45
CA PHE A 211 64.34 44.59 8.32
C PHE A 211 64.38 43.26 7.55
N PHE A 212 63.24 42.59 7.40
CA PHE A 212 63.02 41.88 6.14
C PHE A 212 63.21 42.95 5.06
N LYS A 213 64.27 42.85 4.26
CA LYS A 213 64.61 43.86 3.26
C LYS A 213 63.34 44.18 2.47
N GLN A 214 62.83 45.38 2.70
CA GLN A 214 61.83 46.01 1.89
C GLN A 214 62.45 46.16 0.51
N GLY A 215 62.17 45.21 -0.39
CA GLY A 215 62.57 45.26 -1.80
C GLY A 215 61.83 46.40 -2.49
N GLY A 216 62.32 47.64 -2.31
CA GLY A 216 62.11 48.69 -3.28
C GLY A 216 62.76 48.24 -4.59
N TYR A 217 62.04 48.40 -5.69
CA TYR A 217 62.50 48.12 -7.04
C TYR A 217 63.89 48.72 -7.27
N LEU A 218 64.93 47.89 -7.43
CA LEU A 218 66.27 48.32 -7.85
C LEU A 218 66.42 48.06 -9.35
N PRO A 219 66.26 49.08 -10.22
CA PRO A 219 66.69 48.96 -11.59
C PRO A 219 68.23 49.01 -11.62
N ASN A 220 68.87 47.95 -12.12
CA ASN A 220 70.31 47.83 -12.41
C ASN A 220 71.28 47.56 -11.24
N SER A 221 71.19 46.40 -10.59
CA SER A 221 72.39 45.81 -9.99
C SER A 221 72.44 44.31 -10.24
N THR A 222 73.54 43.87 -10.86
CA THR A 222 73.94 42.47 -10.99
C THR A 222 74.01 41.83 -9.60
N HIS A 223 73.02 40.99 -9.27
CA HIS A 223 72.94 40.29 -7.99
C HIS A 223 73.98 39.15 -7.93
N THR A 224 75.08 39.39 -7.22
CA THR A 224 75.94 38.35 -6.65
C THR A 224 75.76 38.37 -5.13
N ASP A 225 75.22 37.26 -4.62
CA ASP A 225 75.14 36.79 -3.24
C ASP A 225 74.46 37.69 -2.17
N ILE A 226 73.27 37.24 -1.73
CA ILE A 226 72.95 36.85 -0.33
C ILE A 226 71.45 36.41 -0.30
N GLY A 227 71.23 35.10 -0.23
CA GLY A 227 70.50 34.44 0.86
C GLY A 227 68.97 34.52 1.01
N ASP A 228 68.27 35.52 0.48
CA ASP A 228 66.88 35.73 0.93
C ASP A 228 65.84 35.21 -0.08
N ASN A 229 65.50 33.92 0.02
CA ASN A 229 64.43 33.26 -0.75
C ASN A 229 63.00 33.70 -0.36
N VAL A 230 62.87 34.69 0.53
CA VAL A 230 61.62 35.17 1.11
C VAL A 230 61.57 36.70 1.02
N TRP A 231 60.51 37.26 0.44
CA TRP A 231 60.29 38.71 0.39
C TRP A 231 58.80 39.04 0.54
N GLY A 232 58.49 40.29 0.88
CA GLY A 232 57.13 40.83 1.00
C GLY A 232 56.97 42.16 0.25
N LYS A 233 55.77 42.45 -0.27
CA LYS A 233 55.46 43.66 -1.06
C LYS A 233 54.58 44.62 -0.26
N ILE A 234 54.88 45.92 -0.28
CA ILE A 234 54.01 46.95 0.31
C ILE A 234 52.65 46.93 -0.40
N GLY A 235 51.59 46.68 0.38
CA GLY A 235 50.20 46.52 -0.09
C GLY A 235 49.73 45.07 -0.24
N TRP A 236 50.62 44.07 -0.20
CA TRP A 236 50.29 42.64 -0.29
C TRP A 236 50.81 41.92 0.97
N LYS A 237 49.92 41.31 1.75
CA LYS A 237 50.27 40.66 3.02
C LYS A 237 50.45 39.14 2.82
N GLY A 238 51.59 38.75 2.25
CA GLY A 238 51.91 37.34 1.99
C GLY A 238 53.41 37.03 2.04
N LEU A 239 53.72 35.73 2.18
CA LEU A 239 55.06 35.16 2.08
C LEU A 239 55.23 34.56 0.69
N PHE A 240 56.27 34.99 -0.01
CA PHE A 240 56.59 34.56 -1.36
C PHE A 240 57.91 33.79 -1.36
N PHE A 241 57.96 32.66 -2.06
CA PHE A 241 59.11 31.77 -2.11
C PHE A 241 59.57 31.56 -3.55
N ASN A 242 60.82 31.95 -3.82
CA ASN A 242 61.46 31.83 -5.14
C ASN A 242 60.67 32.48 -6.31
N ASN A 243 59.94 33.54 -6.06
CA ASN A 243 59.28 34.36 -7.07
C ASN A 243 59.30 35.83 -6.65
N TYR A 244 59.18 36.78 -7.57
CA TYR A 244 58.98 38.20 -7.32
C TYR A 244 57.94 38.79 -8.28
N TYR A 245 57.36 39.96 -7.99
CA TYR A 245 56.43 40.63 -8.91
C TYR A 245 57.16 41.70 -9.73
N ASP A 246 57.15 41.58 -11.05
CA ASP A 246 57.71 42.58 -11.97
C ASP A 246 56.60 43.54 -12.46
N PRO A 247 56.55 44.78 -11.93
CA PRO A 247 55.54 45.76 -12.31
C PRO A 247 55.64 46.21 -13.77
N LYS A 248 56.79 46.03 -14.45
CA LYS A 248 56.95 46.43 -15.87
C LYS A 248 56.13 45.56 -16.82
N VAL A 249 55.98 44.28 -16.47
CA VAL A 249 55.23 43.30 -17.28
C VAL A 249 53.95 42.84 -16.61
N ASN A 250 53.63 43.38 -15.43
CA ASN A 250 52.47 43.01 -14.61
C ASN A 250 52.35 41.49 -14.38
N LYS A 251 53.49 40.84 -14.12
CA LYS A 251 53.57 39.38 -13.93
C LYS A 251 54.50 39.03 -12.77
N SER A 252 54.23 37.88 -12.16
CA SER A 252 55.19 37.25 -11.24
C SER A 252 56.29 36.57 -12.06
N LYS A 253 57.54 36.71 -11.61
CA LYS A 253 58.75 36.12 -12.21
C LYS A 253 59.52 35.29 -11.17
N ARG A 254 60.38 34.38 -11.60
CA ARG A 254 61.20 33.55 -10.70
C ARG A 254 62.46 34.27 -10.22
N LEU A 255 62.81 34.16 -8.93
CA LEU A 255 64.04 34.72 -8.38
C LEU A 255 65.28 33.89 -8.76
N ASN A 256 65.13 32.56 -8.79
CA ASN A 256 66.12 31.57 -9.18
C ASN A 256 65.45 30.41 -9.95
N ASP A 257 66.26 29.55 -10.57
CA ASP A 257 65.78 28.30 -11.19
C ASP A 257 65.02 27.43 -10.16
N GLY A 258 63.95 26.76 -10.60
CA GLY A 258 63.16 25.83 -9.79
C GLY A 258 61.68 26.19 -9.64
N PHE A 259 61.04 25.56 -8.66
CA PHE A 259 59.63 25.79 -8.30
C PHE A 259 59.43 27.10 -7.53
N SER A 260 58.22 27.64 -7.58
CA SER A 260 57.81 28.81 -6.81
C SER A 260 56.46 28.59 -6.12
N CYS A 261 56.23 29.28 -5.00
CA CYS A 261 54.94 29.26 -4.31
C CYS A 261 54.69 30.54 -3.50
N TYR A 262 53.45 30.72 -3.05
CA TYR A 262 53.13 31.72 -2.03
C TYR A 262 52.12 31.22 -1.00
N GLN A 263 52.13 31.89 0.14
CA GLN A 263 51.02 31.93 1.09
C GLN A 263 50.56 33.38 1.23
N LEU A 264 49.30 33.66 0.91
CA LEU A 264 48.76 35.02 0.83
C LEU A 264 47.53 35.14 1.73
N PHE A 265 47.51 36.18 2.56
CA PHE A 265 46.30 36.61 3.26
C PHE A 265 45.70 37.82 2.55
N ASP A 266 44.45 37.71 2.11
CA ASP A 266 43.70 38.84 1.57
C ASP A 266 42.96 39.57 2.70
N PRO A 267 43.37 40.80 3.07
CA PRO A 267 42.73 41.54 4.15
C PRO A 267 41.33 42.03 3.81
N LYS A 268 40.90 42.00 2.54
CA LYS A 268 39.55 42.44 2.14
C LYS A 268 38.53 41.31 2.27
N SER A 269 38.86 40.12 1.77
CA SER A 269 37.99 38.94 1.89
C SER A 269 38.19 38.15 3.19
N GLY A 270 39.34 38.33 3.86
CA GLY A 270 39.78 37.51 4.98
C GLY A 270 40.20 36.10 4.56
N ALA A 271 40.42 35.86 3.26
CA ALA A 271 40.83 34.56 2.74
C ALA A 271 42.34 34.32 2.93
N LEU A 272 42.70 33.07 3.21
CA LEU A 272 44.07 32.58 3.21
C LEU A 272 44.26 31.63 2.01
N SER A 273 45.15 31.98 1.09
CA SER A 273 45.43 31.20 -0.12
C SER A 273 46.85 30.63 -0.14
N ILE A 274 46.99 29.43 -0.67
CA ILE A 274 48.27 28.79 -1.01
C ILE A 274 48.27 28.52 -2.51
N ALA A 275 49.29 29.01 -3.21
CA ALA A 275 49.46 28.79 -4.65
C ALA A 275 50.82 28.22 -4.98
N THR A 276 50.88 27.41 -6.04
CA THR A 276 52.12 26.84 -6.56
C THR A 276 52.28 27.14 -8.03
N GLY A 277 53.52 27.35 -8.45
CA GLY A 277 53.95 27.46 -9.84
C GLY A 277 54.84 26.28 -10.23
N GLY A 278 54.86 25.95 -11.52
CA GLY A 278 55.71 24.88 -12.05
C GLY A 278 57.20 25.22 -12.03
N ASP A 279 58.03 24.23 -12.36
CA ASP A 279 59.47 24.39 -12.54
C ASP A 279 59.81 25.36 -13.70
N GLY A 280 60.94 26.05 -13.63
CA GLY A 280 61.43 26.91 -14.70
C GLY A 280 62.66 27.73 -14.28
N LYS A 281 63.14 28.59 -15.17
CA LYS A 281 64.40 29.32 -14.98
C LYS A 281 64.22 30.67 -14.30
N LYS A 282 65.30 31.19 -13.74
CA LYS A 282 65.40 32.56 -13.21
C LYS A 282 64.88 33.58 -14.21
N ASP A 283 64.12 34.56 -13.72
CA ASP A 283 63.48 35.66 -14.45
C ASP A 283 62.40 35.26 -15.49
N GLU A 284 62.09 33.98 -15.64
CA GLU A 284 60.92 33.55 -16.42
C GLU A 284 59.62 33.90 -15.69
N ASP A 285 58.57 34.16 -16.47
CA ASP A 285 57.20 34.32 -15.97
C ASP A 285 56.76 33.06 -15.21
N VAL A 286 56.14 33.23 -14.05
CA VAL A 286 55.54 32.14 -13.28
C VAL A 286 54.03 32.31 -13.19
N GLU A 287 53.31 31.30 -13.66
CA GLU A 287 51.87 31.15 -13.42
C GLU A 287 51.67 30.48 -12.06
N LEU A 288 51.10 31.23 -11.11
CA LEU A 288 50.79 30.75 -9.78
C LEU A 288 49.32 30.38 -9.73
N LEU A 289 49.04 29.09 -9.54
CA LEU A 289 47.69 28.57 -9.45
C LEU A 289 47.32 28.36 -7.98
N GLU A 290 46.21 28.94 -7.55
CA GLU A 290 45.68 28.73 -6.19
C GLU A 290 45.29 27.26 -6.02
N ARG A 291 46.02 26.57 -5.13
CA ARG A 291 45.83 25.15 -4.84
C ARG A 291 44.92 24.96 -3.64
N MET A 292 44.97 25.85 -2.66
CA MET A 292 44.14 25.80 -1.47
C MET A 292 43.73 27.21 -1.06
N THR A 293 42.47 27.37 -0.67
CA THR A 293 41.89 28.63 -0.20
C THR A 293 41.12 28.37 1.08
N ILE A 294 41.27 29.19 2.12
CA ILE A 294 40.47 29.14 3.34
C ILE A 294 39.77 30.50 3.46
N LEU A 295 38.44 30.51 3.35
CA LEU A 295 37.66 31.74 3.51
C LEU A 295 37.47 32.09 4.99
N ASN A 296 37.12 33.35 5.26
CA ASN A 296 36.86 33.85 6.63
C ASN A 296 35.68 33.16 7.34
N ASN A 297 34.80 32.49 6.59
CA ASN A 297 33.68 31.72 7.11
C ASN A 297 34.07 30.27 7.46
N GLY A 298 35.34 29.90 7.28
CA GLY A 298 35.89 28.57 7.58
C GLY A 298 35.79 27.56 6.43
N ASN A 299 35.27 27.94 5.26
CA ASN A 299 35.23 27.06 4.10
C ASN A 299 36.63 26.90 3.49
N VAL A 300 37.05 25.65 3.29
CA VAL A 300 38.33 25.28 2.68
C VAL A 300 38.10 24.81 1.26
N GLY A 301 38.64 25.53 0.28
CA GLY A 301 38.73 25.15 -1.12
C GLY A 301 40.05 24.46 -1.42
N ILE A 302 40.04 23.36 -2.18
CA ILE A 302 41.25 22.79 -2.80
C ILE A 302 41.01 22.76 -4.32
N GLY A 303 41.84 23.46 -5.08
CA GLY A 303 41.65 23.69 -6.52
C GLY A 303 40.56 24.72 -6.88
N THR A 304 39.88 25.31 -5.89
CA THR A 304 38.91 26.41 -6.05
C THR A 304 39.21 27.55 -5.11
N THR A 305 38.89 28.76 -5.56
CA THR A 305 38.98 30.02 -4.83
C THR A 305 37.67 30.42 -4.19
N ALA A 306 36.57 29.74 -4.54
CA ALA A 306 35.21 30.00 -4.05
C ALA A 306 34.56 28.71 -3.49
N PRO A 307 35.03 28.20 -2.33
CA PRO A 307 34.45 27.01 -1.72
C PRO A 307 33.01 27.24 -1.24
N LEU A 308 32.07 26.44 -1.78
CA LEU A 308 30.64 26.52 -1.45
C LEU A 308 30.30 25.85 -0.11
N TYR A 309 31.13 24.89 0.31
CA TYR A 309 30.94 24.09 1.52
C TYR A 309 32.22 24.08 2.36
N ARG A 310 32.13 23.56 3.60
CA ARG A 310 33.24 23.53 4.57
C ARG A 310 34.54 22.95 4.00
N LEU A 311 34.43 21.93 3.16
CA LEU A 311 35.50 21.46 2.30
C LEU A 311 34.93 21.37 0.87
N HIS A 312 35.51 22.10 -0.07
CA HIS A 312 35.14 22.07 -1.48
C HIS A 312 36.38 21.80 -2.31
N VAL A 313 36.52 20.57 -2.81
CA VAL A 313 37.64 20.22 -3.70
C VAL A 313 37.16 20.21 -5.13
N THR A 314 37.79 21.00 -6.00
CA THR A 314 37.42 21.10 -7.42
C THR A 314 38.56 20.63 -8.31
N ASN A 315 38.33 19.49 -8.97
CA ASN A 315 39.00 19.07 -10.19
C ASN A 315 38.17 17.94 -10.80
N SER A 316 37.99 17.87 -12.10
CA SER A 316 37.32 16.72 -12.73
C SER A 316 38.37 15.66 -13.06
N GLY A 317 38.28 14.49 -12.43
CA GLY A 317 39.18 13.39 -12.68
C GLY A 317 38.71 12.08 -12.08
N GLY A 318 38.94 10.97 -12.79
CA GLY A 318 38.79 9.61 -12.29
C GLY A 318 40.11 9.06 -11.75
N PHE A 319 40.08 7.81 -11.27
CA PHE A 319 41.30 7.06 -10.96
C PHE A 319 42.19 6.96 -12.21
N GLY A 320 43.52 7.05 -12.04
CA GLY A 320 44.50 6.84 -13.11
C GLY A 320 44.64 5.36 -13.50
N SER A 321 45.59 5.03 -14.37
CA SER A 321 45.97 3.64 -14.65
C SER A 321 46.51 2.93 -13.40
N GLU A 322 46.44 1.60 -13.37
CA GLU A 322 47.07 0.78 -12.32
C GLU A 322 48.46 0.30 -12.81
N ASN A 323 49.40 0.13 -11.88
CA ASN A 323 50.66 -0.59 -12.11
C ASN A 323 50.40 -2.10 -12.26
N SER A 324 51.43 -2.86 -12.63
CA SER A 324 51.35 -4.33 -12.79
C SER A 324 50.96 -5.09 -11.52
N ASP A 325 51.08 -4.45 -10.35
CA ASP A 325 50.68 -4.97 -9.03
C ASP A 325 49.25 -4.55 -8.63
N GLY A 326 48.52 -3.84 -9.49
CA GLY A 326 47.17 -3.34 -9.22
C GLY A 326 47.13 -2.05 -8.40
N THR A 327 48.28 -1.46 -8.05
CA THR A 327 48.34 -0.19 -7.33
C THR A 327 47.95 0.97 -8.24
N ALA A 328 47.03 1.83 -7.80
CA ALA A 328 46.62 3.01 -8.56
C ALA A 328 47.80 3.98 -8.77
N GLN A 329 48.04 4.40 -10.01
CA GLN A 329 48.96 5.48 -10.32
C GLN A 329 48.32 6.85 -10.03
N ALA A 330 49.14 7.90 -10.01
CA ALA A 330 48.68 9.27 -9.78
C ALA A 330 47.52 9.62 -10.72
N GLY A 331 46.39 10.03 -10.13
CA GLY A 331 45.17 10.41 -10.84
C GLY A 331 44.63 11.74 -10.33
N ASN A 332 43.63 12.27 -11.02
CA ASN A 332 43.04 13.58 -10.72
C ASN A 332 41.83 13.47 -9.78
N VAL A 333 41.77 12.44 -8.93
CA VAL A 333 40.68 12.24 -7.97
C VAL A 333 40.73 13.35 -6.91
N PRO A 334 39.67 14.17 -6.76
CA PRO A 334 39.67 15.33 -5.84
C PRO A 334 39.96 14.98 -4.38
N LEU A 335 39.46 13.84 -3.91
CA LEU A 335 39.65 13.36 -2.55
C LEU A 335 39.87 11.85 -2.58
N VAL A 336 41.07 11.42 -2.24
CA VAL A 336 41.41 9.99 -2.05
C VAL A 336 41.52 9.73 -0.56
N LEU A 337 40.68 8.84 -0.05
CA LEU A 337 40.73 8.35 1.32
C LEU A 337 41.13 6.88 1.26
N GLN A 338 42.31 6.55 1.78
CA GLN A 338 42.86 5.19 1.77
C GLN A 338 42.83 4.62 3.19
N SER A 339 42.22 3.46 3.34
CA SER A 339 42.14 2.73 4.61
C SER A 339 41.90 1.26 4.30
N ASP A 340 42.55 0.37 5.06
CA ASP A 340 42.22 -1.07 5.08
C ASP A 340 41.03 -1.38 6.01
N SER A 341 40.36 -0.34 6.49
CA SER A 341 39.18 -0.40 7.33
C SER A 341 38.29 0.82 7.05
N THR A 342 37.87 1.57 8.07
CA THR A 342 36.99 2.75 7.92
C THR A 342 37.64 3.78 7.00
N VAL A 343 37.03 4.01 5.83
CA VAL A 343 37.44 4.98 4.81
C VAL A 343 36.89 6.37 5.14
N PHE A 344 35.64 6.41 5.59
CA PHE A 344 34.95 7.65 5.95
C PHE A 344 33.95 7.38 7.06
N GLY A 345 34.00 8.16 8.15
CA GLY A 345 33.10 8.05 9.29
C GLY A 345 32.41 9.37 9.58
N ILE A 346 31.12 9.31 9.94
CA ILE A 346 30.36 10.48 10.38
C ILE A 346 30.08 10.36 11.88
N LEU A 347 30.37 11.45 12.59
CA LEU A 347 29.88 11.66 13.95
C LEU A 347 28.55 12.43 13.90
N ASN A 348 27.63 12.11 14.79
CA ASN A 348 26.42 12.92 14.98
C ASN A 348 26.74 14.22 15.76
N SER A 349 25.71 15.05 16.00
CA SER A 349 25.85 16.33 16.72
C SER A 349 26.32 16.22 18.17
N HIS A 350 26.37 15.00 18.73
CA HIS A 350 26.85 14.70 20.07
C HIS A 350 28.20 13.97 20.05
N SER A 351 28.94 14.07 18.95
CA SER A 351 30.26 13.45 18.75
C SER A 351 30.26 11.92 18.84
N ARG A 352 29.12 11.27 18.57
CA ARG A 352 29.02 9.80 18.54
C ARG A 352 29.12 9.30 17.10
N GLN A 353 29.89 8.24 16.88
CA GLN A 353 29.96 7.54 15.60
C GLN A 353 28.58 7.03 15.22
N ALA A 354 28.12 7.37 14.02
CA ALA A 354 26.79 7.00 13.54
C ALA A 354 26.82 6.14 12.28
N PHE A 355 27.78 6.42 11.39
CA PHE A 355 27.87 5.79 10.08
C PHE A 355 29.33 5.68 9.63
N ALA A 356 29.65 4.63 8.89
CA ALA A 356 30.94 4.48 8.23
C ALA A 356 30.82 3.84 6.85
N LEU A 357 31.69 4.26 5.93
CA LEU A 357 32.07 3.49 4.75
C LEU A 357 33.36 2.76 5.07
N ASN A 358 33.38 1.46 4.82
CA ASN A 358 34.49 0.57 5.14
C ASN A 358 34.85 -0.29 3.92
N ILE A 359 36.13 -0.66 3.79
CA ILE A 359 36.58 -1.67 2.81
C ILE A 359 36.81 -2.97 3.56
N GLU A 360 36.00 -3.98 3.24
CA GLU A 360 36.05 -5.29 3.90
C GLU A 360 36.56 -6.38 2.96
N GLY A 361 37.03 -7.50 3.53
CA GLY A 361 37.41 -8.70 2.76
C GLY A 361 38.66 -8.57 1.89
N ASN A 362 39.56 -7.62 2.20
CA ASN A 362 40.81 -7.42 1.47
C ASN A 362 41.83 -8.57 1.70
N ASN A 363 41.65 -9.43 2.71
CA ASN A 363 42.47 -10.61 3.05
C ASN A 363 44.02 -10.43 3.02
N GLY A 364 44.54 -9.20 2.93
CA GLY A 364 45.97 -8.89 2.88
C GLY A 364 46.72 -9.40 1.63
N THR A 365 46.05 -9.72 0.53
CA THR A 365 46.72 -10.22 -0.70
C THR A 365 46.74 -9.15 -1.79
N THR A 366 47.80 -9.10 -2.61
CA THR A 366 47.97 -8.11 -3.70
C THR A 366 46.93 -8.20 -4.81
N SER A 367 46.14 -9.27 -4.89
CA SER A 367 45.10 -9.47 -5.92
C SER A 367 43.68 -9.22 -5.43
N ALA A 368 43.47 -9.12 -4.10
CA ALA A 368 42.18 -8.77 -3.53
C ALA A 368 42.05 -7.24 -3.44
N ARG A 369 40.87 -6.70 -3.76
CA ARG A 369 40.60 -5.25 -3.77
C ARG A 369 39.68 -4.80 -2.62
N GLY A 370 39.31 -5.75 -1.75
CA GLY A 370 38.20 -5.60 -0.81
C GLY A 370 36.86 -5.28 -1.49
N TYR A 371 35.83 -4.99 -0.72
CA TYR A 371 34.54 -4.51 -1.21
C TYR A 371 33.97 -3.42 -0.29
N PRO A 372 33.31 -2.38 -0.82
CA PRO A 372 32.67 -1.36 -0.02
C PRO A 372 31.50 -1.91 0.79
N VAL A 373 31.46 -1.53 2.07
CA VAL A 373 30.37 -1.85 2.99
C VAL A 373 29.92 -0.58 3.72
N PHE A 374 28.59 -0.38 3.74
CA PHE A 374 27.94 0.62 4.56
C PHE A 374 27.72 0.05 5.95
N TYR A 375 28.20 0.76 6.97
CA TYR A 375 28.01 0.41 8.37
C TYR A 375 27.16 1.47 9.07
N ASP A 376 26.21 1.01 9.88
CA ASP A 376 25.51 1.85 10.85
C ASP A 376 25.88 1.46 12.28
N LYS A 377 25.72 2.42 13.20
CA LYS A 377 25.96 2.23 14.63
C LYS A 377 24.79 2.70 15.48
N TYR A 378 23.56 2.54 14.97
CA TYR A 378 22.39 3.15 15.59
C TYR A 378 22.20 2.70 17.04
N ASP A 379 22.42 1.41 17.33
CA ASP A 379 22.27 0.81 18.67
C ASP A 379 23.56 0.85 19.52
N GLY A 380 24.61 1.52 19.04
CA GLY A 380 25.92 1.58 19.69
C GLY A 380 26.91 0.48 19.28
N SER A 381 26.49 -0.49 18.45
CA SER A 381 27.34 -1.53 17.86
C SER A 381 27.43 -1.36 16.35
N TRP A 382 28.57 -1.72 15.75
CA TRP A 382 28.73 -1.60 14.30
C TRP A 382 28.04 -2.76 13.58
N HIS A 383 27.08 -2.44 12.71
CA HIS A 383 26.36 -3.41 11.89
C HIS A 383 26.64 -3.18 10.41
N PRO A 384 27.04 -4.22 9.66
CA PRO A 384 27.14 -4.12 8.22
C PRO A 384 25.73 -4.13 7.60
N SER A 385 25.37 -3.07 6.90
CA SER A 385 24.01 -2.89 6.38
C SER A 385 23.92 -3.21 4.87
N ILE A 386 24.79 -2.62 4.04
CA ILE A 386 24.78 -2.79 2.57
C ILE A 386 26.17 -3.18 2.05
N HIS A 387 26.24 -4.24 1.27
CA HIS A 387 27.45 -4.75 0.62
C HIS A 387 27.39 -4.53 -0.88
N LEU A 388 28.44 -3.97 -1.47
CA LEU A 388 28.53 -3.76 -2.91
C LEU A 388 29.68 -4.58 -3.50
N ARG A 389 29.38 -5.56 -4.35
CA ARG A 389 30.42 -6.39 -5.00
C ARG A 389 30.01 -6.78 -6.40
N ASN A 390 30.88 -6.54 -7.39
CA ASN A 390 30.67 -6.92 -8.80
C ASN A 390 29.31 -6.47 -9.39
N GLY A 391 28.85 -5.27 -8.99
CA GLY A 391 27.57 -4.70 -9.43
C GLY A 391 26.34 -5.39 -8.84
N ASN A 392 26.48 -6.11 -7.73
CA ASN A 392 25.40 -6.69 -6.93
C ASN A 392 25.30 -5.96 -5.58
N VAL A 393 24.09 -5.93 -5.03
CA VAL A 393 23.75 -5.33 -3.73
C VAL A 393 23.36 -6.43 -2.75
N GLY A 394 24.08 -6.52 -1.64
CA GLY A 394 23.79 -7.38 -0.51
C GLY A 394 23.23 -6.60 0.67
N ILE A 395 22.19 -7.14 1.32
CA ILE A 395 21.68 -6.64 2.59
C ILE A 395 21.70 -7.82 3.58
N GLY A 396 22.47 -7.70 4.67
CA GLY A 396 22.65 -8.77 5.66
C GLY A 396 23.49 -9.98 5.20
N THR A 397 24.20 -9.88 4.07
CA THR A 397 25.07 -10.96 3.56
C THR A 397 26.23 -10.46 2.71
N THR A 398 27.37 -11.15 2.83
CA THR A 398 28.60 -10.95 2.04
C THR A 398 28.69 -11.87 0.81
N GLU A 399 27.91 -12.95 0.78
CA GLU A 399 27.96 -14.01 -0.24
C GLU A 399 26.87 -13.79 -1.30
N LEU A 400 27.20 -12.97 -2.31
CA LEU A 400 26.25 -12.48 -3.31
C LEU A 400 26.11 -13.39 -4.52
N LYS A 401 24.90 -13.94 -4.70
CA LYS A 401 24.50 -14.84 -5.79
C LYS A 401 23.57 -14.16 -6.82
N ALA A 402 23.09 -12.95 -6.54
CA ALA A 402 22.14 -12.22 -7.39
C ALA A 402 22.37 -10.72 -7.34
N LYS A 403 21.72 -9.98 -8.26
CA LYS A 403 21.84 -8.51 -8.37
C LYS A 403 21.38 -7.76 -7.11
N LEU A 404 20.30 -8.23 -6.48
CA LEU A 404 19.87 -7.81 -5.15
C LEU A 404 19.65 -9.07 -4.33
N GLN A 405 20.33 -9.18 -3.20
CA GLN A 405 20.16 -10.28 -2.25
C GLN A 405 19.96 -9.72 -0.85
N VAL A 406 18.85 -10.10 -0.23
CA VAL A 406 18.55 -9.80 1.17
C VAL A 406 18.62 -11.12 1.93
N ASN A 407 19.48 -11.18 2.95
CA ASN A 407 19.54 -12.29 3.90
C ASN A 407 18.84 -11.86 5.20
N GLY A 408 17.53 -12.11 5.25
CA GLY A 408 16.62 -11.60 6.26
C GLY A 408 15.30 -11.17 5.65
N ASP A 409 14.50 -10.44 6.43
CA ASP A 409 13.19 -9.96 5.99
C ASP A 409 13.30 -8.75 5.06
N ALA A 410 12.52 -8.74 3.98
CA ALA A 410 12.36 -7.59 3.09
C ALA A 410 10.93 -7.04 3.22
N TYR A 411 10.78 -5.84 3.79
CA TYR A 411 9.50 -5.15 3.89
C TYR A 411 9.41 -4.03 2.84
N ILE A 412 8.48 -4.14 1.89
CA ILE A 412 8.29 -3.17 0.79
C ILE A 412 6.95 -2.45 0.99
N ASN A 413 7.01 -1.17 1.40
CA ASN A 413 5.84 -0.32 1.55
C ASN A 413 5.46 0.27 0.17
N GLY A 414 4.62 -0.44 -0.59
CA GLY A 414 4.20 -0.06 -1.95
C GLY A 414 4.18 -1.25 -2.91
N ASN A 415 4.06 -0.96 -4.22
CA ASN A 415 4.00 -2.00 -5.24
C ASN A 415 5.40 -2.50 -5.61
N THR A 416 5.59 -3.83 -5.63
CA THR A 416 6.74 -4.47 -6.28
C THR A 416 6.35 -4.88 -7.69
N ILE A 417 6.94 -4.24 -8.71
CA ILE A 417 6.69 -4.57 -10.12
C ILE A 417 7.80 -5.53 -10.59
N VAL A 418 7.42 -6.69 -11.12
CA VAL A 418 8.36 -7.67 -11.69
C VAL A 418 8.05 -7.84 -13.18
N GLY A 419 9.06 -7.74 -14.05
CA GLY A 419 8.89 -7.91 -15.50
C GLY A 419 8.29 -6.70 -16.25
N ALA A 420 8.57 -5.48 -15.82
CA ALA A 420 8.19 -4.31 -16.63
C ALA A 420 8.99 -4.31 -17.96
N GLY A 421 8.29 -4.41 -19.09
CA GLY A 421 8.91 -4.39 -20.44
C GLY A 421 9.34 -5.75 -21.00
N GLY A 422 9.11 -6.86 -20.28
CA GLY A 422 9.43 -8.22 -20.71
C GLY A 422 9.11 -9.26 -19.62
N ASN A 423 9.18 -10.56 -19.92
CA ASN A 423 8.77 -11.58 -18.95
C ASN A 423 9.61 -11.54 -17.67
N GLY A 424 8.96 -11.36 -16.52
CA GLY A 424 9.54 -11.51 -15.19
C GLY A 424 8.74 -12.51 -14.37
N PHE A 425 9.41 -13.27 -13.50
CA PHE A 425 8.78 -14.25 -12.61
C PHE A 425 9.12 -13.92 -11.15
N ILE A 426 8.15 -14.12 -10.25
CA ILE A 426 8.41 -14.14 -8.80
C ILE A 426 8.64 -15.60 -8.42
N LYS A 427 9.90 -15.96 -8.11
CA LYS A 427 10.25 -17.25 -7.54
C LYS A 427 10.24 -17.12 -6.02
N VAL A 428 9.38 -17.88 -5.35
CA VAL A 428 9.35 -17.99 -3.88
C VAL A 428 9.91 -19.34 -3.44
N ARG A 429 10.68 -19.35 -2.34
CA ARG A 429 11.24 -20.55 -1.70
C ARG A 429 11.03 -20.43 -0.18
N HIS A 430 10.98 -21.57 0.52
CA HIS A 430 10.95 -21.64 1.99
C HIS A 430 9.83 -20.82 2.67
N ILE A 431 8.60 -20.89 2.13
CA ILE A 431 7.42 -20.35 2.82
C ILE A 431 7.13 -21.24 4.04
N ASN A 432 6.83 -20.61 5.19
CA ASN A 432 6.55 -21.29 6.46
C ASN A 432 5.49 -22.40 6.28
N GLY A 433 5.89 -23.66 6.51
CA GLY A 433 5.10 -24.86 6.19
C GLY A 433 5.83 -25.96 5.39
N LYS A 434 7.11 -25.77 5.01
CA LYS A 434 7.94 -26.80 4.33
C LYS A 434 9.36 -26.87 4.90
N ASP A 435 9.91 -28.08 4.89
CA ASP A 435 11.28 -28.39 5.29
C ASP A 435 12.33 -27.78 4.33
N TYR A 436 13.42 -27.24 4.88
CA TYR A 436 14.37 -26.30 4.26
C TYR A 436 15.46 -26.96 3.39
N VAL A 437 15.24 -28.21 2.97
CA VAL A 437 16.34 -29.14 2.64
C VAL A 437 16.76 -29.13 1.16
N ASN A 438 16.04 -28.47 0.23
CA ASN A 438 16.49 -28.33 -1.17
C ASN A 438 15.97 -27.09 -1.92
N ASP A 439 16.70 -26.73 -2.99
CA ASP A 439 16.56 -25.49 -3.79
C ASP A 439 15.60 -25.59 -4.99
N ASN A 440 14.70 -26.57 -5.04
CA ASN A 440 13.77 -26.75 -6.18
C ASN A 440 12.69 -25.64 -6.25
N ASP A 441 12.32 -25.21 -7.47
CA ASP A 441 11.25 -24.22 -7.72
C ASP A 441 9.90 -24.73 -7.17
N ALA A 442 9.14 -23.87 -6.45
CA ALA A 442 7.89 -24.23 -5.78
C ALA A 442 6.77 -23.17 -5.98
N GLY A 443 5.52 -23.57 -5.77
CA GLY A 443 4.33 -22.72 -5.91
C GLY A 443 4.19 -21.65 -4.82
N LEU A 444 3.52 -20.55 -5.18
CA LEU A 444 3.24 -19.40 -4.31
C LEU A 444 2.04 -19.68 -3.38
N PHE A 445 2.29 -19.84 -2.08
CA PHE A 445 1.25 -19.94 -1.05
C PHE A 445 0.87 -18.53 -0.55
N LEU A 446 -0.39 -18.15 -0.70
CA LEU A 446 -0.95 -16.88 -0.21
C LEU A 446 -1.88 -17.16 0.98
N ASN A 447 -1.74 -16.39 2.07
CA ASN A 447 -2.52 -16.51 3.33
C ASN A 447 -2.60 -17.92 3.95
N TRP A 448 -1.48 -18.64 4.03
CA TRP A 448 -1.43 -19.88 4.79
C TRP A 448 -1.64 -19.62 6.29
N ASN A 449 -2.60 -20.32 6.91
CA ASN A 449 -2.87 -20.33 8.35
C ASN A 449 -3.46 -19.06 8.99
N THR A 450 -3.93 -18.08 8.21
CA THR A 450 -4.58 -16.86 8.75
C THR A 450 -6.09 -16.82 8.55
N ALA A 451 -6.67 -17.79 7.83
CA ALA A 451 -8.07 -17.80 7.39
C ALA A 451 -8.51 -16.53 6.63
N GLN A 452 -7.55 -15.71 6.17
CA GLN A 452 -7.84 -14.46 5.45
C GLN A 452 -8.00 -14.73 3.95
N PRO A 453 -8.97 -14.08 3.27
CA PRO A 453 -9.15 -14.23 1.82
C PRO A 453 -7.90 -13.81 1.04
N VAL A 454 -7.47 -14.64 0.09
CA VAL A 454 -6.45 -14.26 -0.90
C VAL A 454 -7.15 -13.57 -2.06
N TYR A 455 -6.85 -12.29 -2.27
CA TYR A 455 -7.28 -11.55 -3.46
C TYR A 455 -6.19 -11.64 -4.53
N VAL A 456 -6.41 -12.43 -5.60
CA VAL A 456 -5.54 -12.43 -6.78
C VAL A 456 -6.14 -11.48 -7.83
N GLY A 457 -5.46 -10.35 -8.01
CA GLY A 457 -5.86 -9.27 -8.92
C GLY A 457 -6.68 -8.18 -8.22
N GLY A 458 -6.10 -6.99 -8.13
CA GLY A 458 -6.83 -5.76 -7.80
C GLY A 458 -5.92 -4.56 -7.54
N GLN A 459 -6.27 -3.41 -8.12
CA GLN A 459 -6.30 -2.14 -7.39
C GLN A 459 -7.10 -1.05 -8.15
N GLY A 460 -8.04 -0.41 -7.44
CA GLY A 460 -8.40 1.01 -7.58
C GLY A 460 -9.17 1.48 -8.83
N GLY A 461 -10.46 1.80 -8.66
CA GLY A 461 -11.09 2.90 -9.41
C GLY A 461 -12.40 2.62 -10.15
N ASP A 462 -12.61 1.42 -10.69
CA ASP A 462 -13.55 1.26 -11.81
C ASP A 462 -14.51 0.06 -11.72
N GLY A 463 -14.76 -0.44 -10.50
CA GLY A 463 -15.98 -1.19 -10.18
C GLY A 463 -16.16 -2.56 -10.87
N LYS A 464 -15.10 -3.18 -11.38
CA LYS A 464 -15.15 -4.53 -12.00
C LYS A 464 -14.70 -5.61 -11.01
N PRO A 465 -15.40 -6.76 -10.91
CA PRO A 465 -15.09 -7.81 -9.96
C PRO A 465 -13.81 -8.58 -10.32
N CYS A 466 -13.16 -9.13 -9.28
CA CYS A 466 -11.92 -9.90 -9.32
C CYS A 466 -11.92 -10.98 -10.41
N ALA A 467 -10.84 -11.07 -11.19
CA ALA A 467 -10.64 -12.15 -12.15
C ALA A 467 -9.26 -12.78 -11.95
N LEU A 468 -9.21 -13.93 -11.29
CA LEU A 468 -8.13 -14.89 -11.51
C LEU A 468 -8.29 -15.40 -12.96
N ILE A 469 -7.65 -14.72 -13.92
CA ILE A 469 -7.66 -15.14 -15.33
C ILE A 469 -6.55 -16.17 -15.51
N VAL A 470 -6.92 -17.45 -15.49
CA VAL A 470 -6.02 -18.54 -15.85
C VAL A 470 -6.32 -18.93 -17.30
N THR A 471 -5.31 -18.78 -18.16
CA THR A 471 -5.40 -19.19 -19.57
C THR A 471 -5.33 -20.71 -19.73
N GLY A 472 -4.70 -21.39 -18.75
CA GLY A 472 -4.67 -22.85 -18.60
C GLY A 472 -5.67 -23.37 -17.56
N SER A 473 -5.41 -24.58 -17.08
CA SER A 473 -6.28 -25.26 -16.12
C SER A 473 -5.93 -24.98 -14.67
N ILE A 474 -6.94 -24.94 -13.80
CA ILE A 474 -6.81 -24.76 -12.35
C ILE A 474 -7.15 -26.09 -11.66
N GLY A 475 -6.19 -26.70 -10.95
CA GLY A 475 -6.42 -27.85 -10.08
C GLY A 475 -6.62 -27.41 -8.62
N ILE A 476 -7.71 -27.84 -7.98
CA ILE A 476 -7.97 -27.63 -6.54
C ILE A 476 -8.05 -29.01 -5.88
N GLY A 477 -7.00 -29.39 -5.13
CA GLY A 477 -6.89 -30.71 -4.51
C GLY A 477 -6.49 -31.84 -5.46
N THR A 478 -6.20 -31.54 -6.73
CA THR A 478 -5.81 -32.51 -7.77
C THR A 478 -4.30 -32.39 -8.07
N THR A 479 -3.70 -33.42 -8.66
CA THR A 479 -2.29 -33.42 -9.14
C THR A 479 -2.17 -33.39 -10.68
N GLY A 480 -3.29 -33.39 -11.39
CA GLY A 480 -3.42 -33.21 -12.84
C GLY A 480 -4.76 -32.55 -13.15
N SER A 481 -4.93 -31.93 -14.32
CA SER A 481 -6.19 -31.27 -14.66
C SER A 481 -6.73 -31.76 -16.01
N ASP A 482 -7.86 -32.44 -15.98
CA ASP A 482 -8.56 -32.87 -17.20
C ASP A 482 -9.54 -31.79 -17.71
N ALA A 483 -9.67 -30.67 -16.99
CA ALA A 483 -10.56 -29.55 -17.31
C ALA A 483 -9.93 -28.20 -16.93
N LYS A 484 -10.50 -27.10 -17.44
CA LYS A 484 -10.05 -25.74 -17.11
C LYS A 484 -10.18 -25.39 -15.62
N LEU A 485 -11.09 -26.06 -14.92
CA LEU A 485 -11.18 -26.06 -13.46
C LEU A 485 -11.45 -27.51 -13.04
N ASP A 486 -10.45 -28.15 -12.44
CA ASP A 486 -10.51 -29.51 -11.91
C ASP A 486 -10.45 -29.42 -10.38
N VAL A 487 -11.44 -29.97 -9.69
CA VAL A 487 -11.53 -29.94 -8.24
C VAL A 487 -11.72 -31.35 -7.72
N ASN A 488 -10.72 -31.86 -7.01
CA ASN A 488 -10.77 -33.15 -6.34
C ASN A 488 -11.38 -32.94 -4.94
N GLY A 489 -12.71 -32.86 -4.89
CA GLY A 489 -13.49 -32.63 -3.68
C GLY A 489 -14.85 -31.99 -3.97
N PHE A 490 -15.66 -31.77 -2.92
CA PHE A 490 -16.96 -31.11 -3.06
C PHE A 490 -16.80 -29.64 -3.45
N THR A 491 -17.43 -29.24 -4.55
CA THR A 491 -17.57 -27.83 -4.94
C THR A 491 -19.00 -27.35 -4.66
N ARG A 492 -19.15 -26.20 -4.02
CA ARG A 492 -20.41 -25.43 -4.06
C ARG A 492 -20.41 -24.59 -5.34
N SER A 493 -20.64 -25.24 -6.48
CA SER A 493 -20.94 -24.55 -7.72
C SER A 493 -22.38 -24.04 -7.66
N LEU A 494 -22.56 -22.71 -7.60
CA LEU A 494 -23.87 -22.06 -7.58
C LEU A 494 -24.58 -22.08 -8.95
N GLY A 495 -23.97 -22.70 -9.97
CA GLY A 495 -24.58 -22.82 -11.29
C GLY A 495 -23.86 -23.84 -12.15
N VAL A 496 -24.46 -25.02 -12.33
CA VAL A 496 -24.15 -25.85 -13.50
C VAL A 496 -24.71 -25.11 -14.72
N SER A 497 -23.87 -24.34 -15.43
CA SER A 497 -24.28 -23.66 -16.66
C SER A 497 -24.36 -24.68 -17.80
N VAL A 498 -25.57 -25.00 -18.23
CA VAL A 498 -25.83 -25.74 -19.47
C VAL A 498 -26.20 -24.75 -20.59
N ASN A 499 -25.36 -24.71 -21.63
CA ASN A 499 -25.56 -24.15 -22.98
C ASN A 499 -25.19 -22.67 -23.24
N ASP A 500 -24.20 -22.45 -24.13
CA ASP A 500 -24.01 -21.24 -24.91
C ASP A 500 -24.92 -21.30 -26.15
N GLY A 501 -25.81 -20.32 -26.35
CA GLY A 501 -26.99 -20.37 -27.25
C GLY A 501 -26.80 -20.62 -28.76
N THR A 502 -25.74 -21.28 -29.22
CA THR A 502 -25.35 -21.47 -30.64
C THR A 502 -25.73 -22.83 -31.27
N ASN A 503 -26.52 -23.68 -30.62
CA ASN A 503 -27.17 -24.88 -31.21
C ASN A 503 -26.27 -25.94 -31.94
N SER A 504 -24.94 -25.95 -31.78
CA SER A 504 -24.05 -26.87 -32.50
C SER A 504 -22.88 -27.42 -31.66
N GLY A 505 -22.93 -28.68 -31.18
CA GLY A 505 -21.72 -29.39 -30.71
C GLY A 505 -21.92 -30.55 -29.72
N VAL A 506 -20.98 -31.51 -29.75
CA VAL A 506 -20.92 -32.76 -28.95
C VAL A 506 -20.62 -32.58 -27.45
N GLY A 507 -20.36 -31.36 -26.96
CA GLY A 507 -19.93 -31.09 -25.58
C GLY A 507 -20.95 -30.47 -24.62
N ARG A 508 -22.25 -30.46 -24.96
CA ARG A 508 -23.24 -29.54 -24.34
C ARG A 508 -24.27 -30.19 -23.42
N GLY A 509 -23.83 -30.79 -22.33
CA GLY A 509 -24.74 -31.25 -21.28
C GLY A 509 -24.05 -31.52 -19.95
N LEU A 510 -24.85 -31.74 -18.91
CA LEU A 510 -24.35 -32.31 -17.66
C LEU A 510 -24.12 -33.80 -17.89
N TRP A 511 -22.86 -34.17 -18.04
CA TRP A 511 -22.43 -35.56 -18.16
C TRP A 511 -22.57 -36.24 -16.81
N LEU A 512 -23.34 -37.33 -16.74
CA LEU A 512 -23.59 -38.06 -15.49
C LEU A 512 -22.57 -39.19 -15.26
N TRP A 513 -21.83 -39.60 -16.30
CA TRP A 513 -20.83 -40.66 -16.27
C TRP A 513 -19.45 -40.15 -16.69
N HIS A 514 -19.08 -40.30 -17.97
CA HIS A 514 -17.81 -39.88 -18.53
C HIS A 514 -18.05 -38.92 -19.70
N PRO A 515 -17.25 -37.84 -19.84
CA PRO A 515 -17.44 -36.81 -20.86
C PRO A 515 -17.32 -37.29 -22.33
N THR A 516 -17.01 -38.56 -22.56
CA THR A 516 -16.98 -39.18 -23.89
C THR A 516 -18.10 -40.20 -24.14
N ASP A 517 -18.96 -40.49 -23.15
CA ASP A 517 -20.13 -41.36 -23.32
C ASP A 517 -21.38 -40.51 -23.59
N PRO A 518 -21.78 -40.31 -24.86
CA PRO A 518 -22.86 -39.41 -25.21
C PRO A 518 -24.24 -39.96 -24.83
N ASN A 519 -24.32 -41.16 -24.25
CA ASN A 519 -25.58 -41.79 -23.88
C ASN A 519 -26.13 -41.30 -22.54
N HIS A 520 -25.29 -40.83 -21.60
CA HIS A 520 -25.70 -40.44 -20.23
C HIS A 520 -25.53 -38.94 -19.97
N VAL A 521 -26.40 -38.14 -20.59
CA VAL A 521 -26.25 -36.68 -20.60
C VAL A 521 -27.59 -35.98 -20.40
N ILE A 522 -27.61 -34.97 -19.54
CA ILE A 522 -28.72 -34.00 -19.45
C ILE A 522 -28.40 -32.81 -20.34
N TYR A 523 -29.20 -32.57 -21.39
CA TYR A 523 -28.94 -31.53 -22.39
C TYR A 523 -30.22 -30.83 -22.83
N SER A 524 -30.08 -29.77 -23.63
CA SER A 524 -31.21 -29.04 -24.18
C SER A 524 -30.95 -28.61 -25.62
N ALA A 525 -31.92 -28.83 -26.51
CA ALA A 525 -31.84 -28.57 -27.95
C ALA A 525 -33.24 -28.43 -28.59
N SER A 526 -33.38 -27.90 -29.80
CA SER A 526 -34.58 -28.14 -30.63
C SER A 526 -34.35 -29.35 -31.55
N PRO A 527 -35.37 -29.97 -32.15
CA PRO A 527 -35.20 -31.10 -33.07
C PRO A 527 -34.39 -30.77 -34.33
N SER A 528 -34.28 -29.48 -34.70
CA SER A 528 -33.37 -29.00 -35.76
C SER A 528 -31.90 -28.91 -35.31
N GLY A 529 -31.65 -28.96 -34.00
CA GLY A 529 -30.32 -28.98 -33.41
C GLY A 529 -29.75 -30.40 -33.26
N LYS A 530 -28.53 -30.49 -32.71
CA LYS A 530 -27.83 -31.75 -32.49
C LYS A 530 -27.90 -32.17 -31.02
N SER A 531 -27.96 -33.47 -30.79
CA SER A 531 -27.76 -34.11 -29.50
C SER A 531 -26.25 -34.30 -29.21
N PRO A 532 -25.84 -34.62 -27.97
CA PRO A 532 -24.43 -34.88 -27.63
C PRO A 532 -23.78 -36.02 -28.44
N ALA A 533 -24.57 -36.91 -29.07
CA ALA A 533 -24.09 -37.94 -29.99
C ALA A 533 -24.04 -37.48 -31.47
N ASP A 534 -24.15 -36.17 -31.73
CA ASP A 534 -24.17 -35.53 -33.06
C ASP A 534 -25.32 -35.98 -34.01
N LYS A 535 -26.37 -36.59 -33.44
CA LYS A 535 -27.63 -36.90 -34.16
C LYS A 535 -28.66 -35.79 -33.94
N PRO A 536 -29.61 -35.56 -34.86
CA PRO A 536 -30.73 -34.66 -34.63
C PRO A 536 -31.41 -34.97 -33.28
N ALA A 537 -31.72 -33.94 -32.49
CA ALA A 537 -32.41 -34.15 -31.21
C ALA A 537 -33.83 -34.69 -31.46
N VAL A 538 -34.31 -35.58 -30.59
CA VAL A 538 -35.65 -36.18 -30.73
C VAL A 538 -36.74 -35.10 -30.57
N LYS A 539 -37.77 -35.16 -31.43
CA LYS A 539 -38.97 -34.31 -31.40
C LYS A 539 -39.89 -34.71 -30.24
N GLY A 540 -40.50 -33.74 -29.55
CA GLY A 540 -41.49 -34.01 -28.52
C GLY A 540 -42.86 -34.40 -29.11
N TYR A 541 -43.72 -35.02 -28.31
CA TYR A 541 -45.06 -35.46 -28.75
C TYR A 541 -46.02 -34.29 -29.06
N PHE A 542 -45.84 -33.12 -28.44
CA PHE A 542 -46.76 -31.97 -28.56
C PHE A 542 -46.26 -30.86 -29.50
N ASP A 543 -44.95 -30.62 -29.56
CA ASP A 543 -44.35 -29.63 -30.47
C ASP A 543 -42.87 -29.94 -30.78
N SER A 544 -42.25 -29.10 -31.63
CA SER A 544 -40.83 -29.18 -32.00
C SER A 544 -39.96 -28.12 -31.31
N ASN A 545 -40.34 -27.63 -30.12
CA ASN A 545 -39.58 -26.57 -29.44
C ASN A 545 -38.39 -27.11 -28.64
N HIS A 546 -37.64 -26.19 -28.02
CA HIS A 546 -36.51 -26.51 -27.16
C HIS A 546 -36.98 -27.22 -25.88
N ARG A 547 -36.30 -28.29 -25.47
CA ARG A 547 -36.68 -29.12 -24.30
C ARG A 547 -35.47 -29.46 -23.44
N LEU A 548 -35.66 -29.53 -22.12
CA LEU A 548 -34.75 -30.28 -21.26
C LEU A 548 -34.86 -31.76 -21.62
N ARG A 549 -33.73 -32.43 -21.82
CA ARG A 549 -33.65 -33.84 -22.21
C ARG A 549 -32.73 -34.57 -21.26
N ILE A 550 -33.21 -35.70 -20.78
CA ILE A 550 -32.41 -36.70 -20.10
C ILE A 550 -32.19 -37.81 -21.12
N ARG A 551 -30.94 -38.00 -21.53
CA ARG A 551 -30.55 -39.11 -22.40
C ARG A 551 -29.96 -40.23 -21.56
N THR A 552 -30.37 -41.45 -21.89
CA THR A 552 -29.79 -42.70 -21.36
C THR A 552 -29.58 -43.68 -22.53
N CYS A 553 -28.78 -44.73 -22.32
CA CYS A 553 -28.64 -45.83 -23.29
C CYS A 553 -29.92 -46.70 -23.30
N ILE A 554 -30.13 -47.46 -24.38
CA ILE A 554 -31.20 -48.49 -24.44
C ILE A 554 -30.95 -49.53 -23.35
N GLY A 555 -32.00 -49.92 -22.62
CA GLY A 555 -31.92 -50.82 -21.47
C GLY A 555 -31.62 -50.11 -20.13
N GLN A 556 -31.55 -48.78 -20.12
CA GLN A 556 -31.43 -47.96 -18.91
C GLN A 556 -32.65 -47.05 -18.75
N GLY A 557 -32.61 -46.07 -17.85
CA GLY A 557 -33.76 -45.20 -17.62
C GLY A 557 -33.50 -44.05 -16.66
N PHE A 558 -34.59 -43.36 -16.35
CA PHE A 558 -34.61 -42.30 -15.35
C PHE A 558 -35.37 -42.78 -14.12
N LEU A 559 -34.63 -42.91 -13.01
CA LEU A 559 -35.14 -43.45 -11.75
C LEU A 559 -35.13 -42.36 -10.67
N PHE A 560 -36.28 -42.11 -10.06
CA PHE A 560 -36.35 -41.46 -8.77
C PHE A 560 -36.42 -42.54 -7.68
N GLU A 561 -35.42 -42.55 -6.81
CA GLU A 561 -35.37 -43.41 -5.62
C GLU A 561 -35.30 -42.57 -4.34
N ASN A 562 -35.57 -43.21 -3.21
CA ASN A 562 -35.40 -42.59 -1.89
C ASN A 562 -34.14 -43.11 -1.18
N ASN A 563 -33.86 -42.59 0.01
CA ASN A 563 -32.74 -42.99 0.86
C ASN A 563 -32.80 -44.44 1.40
N LEU A 564 -33.87 -45.19 1.07
CA LEU A 564 -34.01 -46.61 1.35
C LEU A 564 -33.80 -47.45 0.07
N GLU A 565 -33.15 -46.87 -0.96
CA GLU A 565 -32.85 -47.53 -2.24
C GLU A 565 -34.10 -48.11 -2.92
N THR A 566 -35.24 -47.43 -2.73
CA THR A 566 -36.52 -47.85 -3.28
C THR A 566 -36.88 -47.01 -4.49
N ALA A 567 -37.06 -47.65 -5.64
CA ALA A 567 -37.66 -47.07 -6.83
C ALA A 567 -39.07 -46.49 -6.54
N LEU A 568 -39.24 -45.17 -6.72
CA LEU A 568 -40.51 -44.48 -6.58
C LEU A 568 -41.17 -44.23 -7.94
N VAL A 569 -40.39 -43.79 -8.91
CA VAL A 569 -40.80 -43.52 -10.29
C VAL A 569 -39.68 -43.96 -11.24
N ASP A 570 -40.02 -44.70 -12.28
CA ASP A 570 -39.08 -45.19 -13.29
C ASP A 570 -39.63 -44.98 -14.71
N ILE A 571 -38.75 -44.64 -15.64
CA ILE A 571 -39.03 -44.52 -17.07
C ILE A 571 -38.04 -45.39 -17.83
N ASP A 572 -38.53 -46.49 -18.40
CA ASP A 572 -37.73 -47.41 -19.22
C ASP A 572 -37.41 -46.77 -20.58
N SER A 573 -36.12 -46.61 -20.90
CA SER A 573 -35.68 -46.06 -22.18
C SER A 573 -35.97 -46.96 -23.39
N THR A 574 -36.21 -48.26 -23.17
CA THR A 574 -36.40 -49.25 -24.23
C THR A 574 -37.77 -49.10 -24.91
N ASN A 575 -38.81 -48.83 -24.11
CA ASN A 575 -40.20 -48.80 -24.58
C ASN A 575 -41.00 -47.60 -24.04
N GLY A 576 -40.38 -46.72 -23.23
CA GLY A 576 -41.01 -45.53 -22.70
C GLY A 576 -42.06 -45.77 -21.60
N LYS A 577 -42.12 -46.99 -21.00
CA LYS A 577 -43.06 -47.28 -19.91
C LYS A 577 -42.76 -46.42 -18.69
N PHE A 578 -43.80 -45.75 -18.19
CA PHE A 578 -43.79 -45.01 -16.94
C PHE A 578 -44.30 -45.89 -15.81
N TRP A 579 -43.44 -46.14 -14.82
CA TRP A 579 -43.75 -46.95 -13.64
C TRP A 579 -43.79 -46.05 -12.41
N THR A 580 -44.81 -46.24 -11.58
CA THR A 580 -44.89 -45.60 -10.26
C THR A 580 -45.13 -46.66 -9.20
N LYS A 581 -44.37 -46.60 -8.10
CA LYS A 581 -44.61 -47.48 -6.95
C LYS A 581 -45.92 -47.13 -6.22
N GLY A 582 -46.25 -45.83 -6.21
CA GLY A 582 -47.45 -45.29 -5.57
C GLY A 582 -48.56 -44.94 -6.56
N ALA A 583 -49.59 -44.25 -6.06
CA ALA A 583 -50.71 -43.76 -6.85
C ALA A 583 -50.36 -42.57 -7.74
N ILE A 584 -51.09 -42.39 -8.83
CA ILE A 584 -51.02 -41.21 -9.71
C ILE A 584 -52.08 -40.20 -9.25
N TYR A 585 -51.66 -39.06 -8.69
CA TYR A 585 -52.54 -37.96 -8.28
C TYR A 585 -52.54 -36.85 -9.36
N ALA A 586 -53.61 -36.71 -10.14
CA ALA A 586 -53.66 -35.85 -11.34
C ALA A 586 -54.21 -34.41 -11.13
N GLY A 587 -54.56 -34.02 -9.90
CA GLY A 587 -55.01 -32.65 -9.59
C GLY A 587 -56.29 -32.25 -10.33
N ASN A 588 -56.29 -31.12 -11.03
CA ASN A 588 -57.45 -30.59 -11.76
C ASN A 588 -57.56 -31.13 -13.20
N SER A 589 -57.11 -32.36 -13.49
CA SER A 589 -56.96 -32.81 -14.88
C SER A 589 -56.96 -34.32 -15.18
N ASP A 590 -57.04 -34.51 -16.50
CA ASP A 590 -57.31 -35.72 -17.28
C ASP A 590 -56.11 -36.67 -17.42
N ILE A 591 -56.41 -37.95 -17.68
CA ILE A 591 -55.48 -38.93 -18.23
C ILE A 591 -55.92 -39.22 -19.66
N TYR A 592 -55.14 -38.78 -20.65
CA TYR A 592 -55.46 -38.95 -22.07
C TYR A 592 -54.85 -40.22 -22.66
N PHE A 593 -55.65 -40.95 -23.45
CA PHE A 593 -55.19 -42.07 -24.29
C PHE A 593 -55.35 -41.68 -25.76
N THR A 594 -54.34 -41.04 -26.34
CA THR A 594 -54.46 -40.36 -27.65
C THR A 594 -53.97 -41.17 -28.84
N ASN A 595 -53.04 -42.11 -28.64
CA ASN A 595 -52.57 -42.96 -29.73
C ASN A 595 -53.48 -44.18 -29.88
N VAL A 596 -53.76 -44.57 -31.13
CA VAL A 596 -54.69 -45.65 -31.51
C VAL A 596 -53.96 -46.86 -32.08
N ASP A 597 -52.63 -46.92 -31.94
CA ASP A 597 -51.80 -48.04 -32.37
C ASP A 597 -51.54 -49.08 -31.27
N HIS A 598 -52.03 -48.84 -30.06
CA HIS A 598 -51.95 -49.80 -28.95
C HIS A 598 -52.86 -51.00 -29.23
N ARG A 599 -52.27 -52.19 -29.35
CA ARG A 599 -52.99 -53.46 -29.35
C ARG A 599 -53.19 -53.93 -27.91
N HIS A 600 -54.34 -54.54 -27.62
CA HIS A 600 -54.63 -55.10 -26.29
C HIS A 600 -53.44 -55.95 -25.80
N SER A 601 -52.85 -55.52 -24.68
CA SER A 601 -51.56 -56.06 -24.23
C SER A 601 -51.67 -57.46 -23.63
N GLY A 602 -52.88 -57.85 -23.22
CA GLY A 602 -53.12 -59.02 -22.40
C GLY A 602 -52.57 -58.94 -20.97
N PHE A 603 -51.91 -57.84 -20.58
CA PHE A 603 -51.28 -57.69 -19.27
C PHE A 603 -52.29 -57.82 -18.13
N GLY A 604 -53.46 -57.18 -18.27
CA GLY A 604 -54.58 -57.29 -17.33
C GLY A 604 -55.25 -58.67 -17.28
N ASN A 605 -54.85 -59.62 -18.14
CA ASN A 605 -55.34 -61.00 -18.09
C ASN A 605 -54.60 -61.83 -17.03
N THR A 606 -53.46 -61.33 -16.53
CA THR A 606 -52.67 -61.96 -15.49
C THR A 606 -53.43 -61.95 -14.16
N ALA A 607 -53.44 -63.08 -13.45
CA ALA A 607 -54.11 -63.17 -12.15
C ALA A 607 -53.62 -62.07 -11.19
N GLY A 608 -54.57 -61.34 -10.60
CA GLY A 608 -54.30 -60.22 -9.69
C GLY A 608 -54.10 -58.87 -10.38
N TYR A 609 -53.99 -58.80 -11.71
CA TYR A 609 -53.76 -57.54 -12.43
C TYR A 609 -55.07 -56.97 -12.98
N ALA A 610 -55.07 -55.65 -13.21
CA ALA A 610 -56.13 -54.88 -13.83
C ALA A 610 -55.49 -53.94 -14.86
N ALA A 611 -56.27 -53.44 -15.82
CA ALA A 611 -55.75 -52.55 -16.86
C ALA A 611 -56.81 -51.55 -17.37
N ILE A 612 -56.33 -50.40 -17.86
CA ILE A 612 -57.10 -49.44 -18.65
C ILE A 612 -56.33 -49.25 -19.95
N GLU A 613 -56.95 -49.58 -21.09
CA GLU A 613 -56.24 -49.69 -22.38
C GLU A 613 -57.07 -49.08 -23.51
N ASN A 614 -56.47 -48.23 -24.34
CA ASN A 614 -57.09 -47.76 -25.58
C ASN A 614 -56.73 -48.70 -26.73
N ALA A 615 -57.48 -49.80 -26.85
CA ALA A 615 -57.11 -50.93 -27.69
C ALA A 615 -57.67 -50.81 -29.12
N ALA A 616 -56.77 -50.74 -30.09
CA ALA A 616 -57.08 -50.61 -31.52
C ALA A 616 -57.87 -51.80 -32.08
N ASP A 617 -57.54 -53.00 -31.62
CA ASP A 617 -58.14 -54.27 -32.02
C ASP A 617 -59.55 -54.50 -31.45
N TYR A 618 -59.96 -53.71 -30.45
CA TYR A 618 -61.32 -53.67 -29.92
C TYR A 618 -62.08 -52.37 -30.28
N GLY A 619 -61.38 -51.39 -30.86
CA GLY A 619 -61.94 -50.09 -31.22
C GLY A 619 -62.52 -49.31 -30.03
N ALA A 620 -61.96 -49.49 -28.83
CA ALA A 620 -62.54 -48.94 -27.60
C ALA A 620 -61.51 -48.66 -26.50
N LEU A 621 -61.85 -47.74 -25.59
CA LEU A 621 -61.23 -47.66 -24.26
C LEU A 621 -61.78 -48.80 -23.41
N MET A 622 -60.92 -49.73 -23.04
CA MET A 622 -61.26 -50.89 -22.24
C MET A 622 -60.90 -50.65 -20.77
N ILE A 623 -61.81 -51.01 -19.87
CA ILE A 623 -61.55 -51.10 -18.43
C ILE A 623 -61.61 -52.58 -18.05
N LEU A 624 -60.44 -53.15 -17.77
CA LEU A 624 -60.29 -54.53 -17.36
C LEU A 624 -60.25 -54.58 -15.84
N GLY A 625 -61.32 -55.12 -15.25
CA GLY A 625 -61.35 -55.42 -13.83
C GLY A 625 -60.24 -56.37 -13.43
N ARG A 626 -59.92 -56.36 -12.13
CA ARG A 626 -58.88 -57.26 -11.59
C ARG A 626 -59.25 -58.71 -11.88
N GLN A 627 -58.34 -59.48 -12.48
CA GLN A 627 -58.54 -60.91 -12.71
C GLN A 627 -58.48 -61.68 -11.38
N THR A 628 -59.59 -62.28 -10.96
CA THR A 628 -59.70 -63.14 -9.78
C THR A 628 -60.16 -64.56 -10.17
N PRO A 629 -60.13 -65.55 -9.26
CA PRO A 629 -60.70 -66.87 -9.52
C PRO A 629 -62.19 -66.87 -9.94
N GLN A 630 -62.94 -65.83 -9.56
CA GLN A 630 -64.36 -65.63 -9.87
C GLN A 630 -64.57 -64.84 -11.18
N GLY A 631 -63.50 -64.54 -11.92
CA GLY A 631 -63.54 -63.72 -13.13
C GLY A 631 -63.00 -62.30 -12.88
N ARG A 632 -63.34 -61.37 -13.80
CA ARG A 632 -62.88 -59.97 -13.69
C ARG A 632 -63.87 -59.13 -12.93
N ILE A 633 -63.36 -58.34 -11.99
CA ILE A 633 -64.19 -57.51 -11.12
C ILE A 633 -63.80 -56.05 -11.25
N VAL A 634 -64.76 -55.20 -11.62
CA VAL A 634 -64.70 -53.73 -11.51
C VAL A 634 -65.70 -53.32 -10.45
N LYS A 635 -65.27 -52.54 -9.45
CA LYS A 635 -66.15 -51.97 -8.41
C LYS A 635 -66.13 -50.45 -8.49
N LEU A 636 -67.30 -49.83 -8.39
CA LEU A 636 -67.51 -48.39 -8.31
C LEU A 636 -68.26 -48.11 -7.00
N TRP A 637 -67.75 -47.19 -6.17
CA TRP A 637 -68.22 -47.01 -4.80
C TRP A 637 -69.38 -46.02 -4.64
N ASP A 638 -69.62 -45.19 -5.66
CA ASP A 638 -70.68 -44.18 -5.65
C ASP A 638 -71.63 -44.37 -6.84
N ARG A 639 -71.87 -43.31 -7.62
CA ARG A 639 -72.81 -43.30 -8.73
C ARG A 639 -72.10 -43.57 -10.05
N LEU A 640 -72.56 -44.58 -10.78
CA LEU A 640 -72.31 -44.72 -12.21
C LEU A 640 -73.45 -44.03 -12.97
N GLU A 641 -73.13 -42.96 -13.69
CA GLU A 641 -74.06 -42.29 -14.61
C GLU A 641 -73.53 -42.43 -16.04
N VAL A 642 -74.39 -42.89 -16.95
CA VAL A 642 -74.06 -43.04 -18.37
C VAL A 642 -74.92 -42.08 -19.16
N TYR A 643 -74.31 -41.04 -19.70
CA TYR A 643 -74.95 -40.11 -20.63
C TYR A 643 -74.96 -40.74 -22.02
N GLY A 644 -76.07 -41.39 -22.37
CA GLY A 644 -76.26 -42.07 -23.65
C GLY A 644 -76.85 -43.47 -23.50
N SER A 645 -76.77 -44.27 -24.56
CA SER A 645 -77.26 -45.65 -24.54
C SER A 645 -76.29 -46.56 -23.81
N GLN A 646 -76.76 -47.22 -22.74
CA GLN A 646 -76.04 -48.31 -22.10
C GLN A 646 -76.44 -49.63 -22.78
N LYS A 647 -75.46 -50.32 -23.40
CA LYS A 647 -75.65 -51.68 -23.92
C LYS A 647 -75.01 -52.68 -22.97
N ILE A 648 -75.83 -53.54 -22.35
CA ILE A 648 -75.36 -54.66 -21.52
C ILE A 648 -75.53 -55.93 -22.36
N THR A 649 -74.42 -56.60 -22.65
CA THR A 649 -74.41 -57.83 -23.46
C THR A 649 -74.64 -59.10 -22.63
N GLY A 650 -74.69 -58.98 -21.30
CA GLY A 650 -75.03 -60.03 -20.34
C GLY A 650 -76.16 -59.61 -19.40
N ASN A 651 -76.13 -60.09 -18.16
CA ASN A 651 -77.15 -59.81 -17.14
C ASN A 651 -76.78 -58.59 -16.27
N LEU A 652 -77.78 -57.87 -15.76
CA LEU A 652 -77.63 -56.77 -14.80
C LEU A 652 -78.18 -57.19 -13.43
N GLY A 653 -77.29 -57.34 -12.44
CA GLY A 653 -77.66 -57.48 -11.03
C GLY A 653 -77.57 -56.14 -10.31
N THR A 654 -78.48 -55.88 -9.36
CA THR A 654 -78.49 -54.68 -8.51
C THR A 654 -78.81 -55.03 -7.06
N ASN A 655 -78.55 -54.15 -6.10
CA ASN A 655 -78.88 -54.33 -4.67
C ASN A 655 -78.47 -55.70 -4.06
N GLY A 656 -77.25 -56.18 -4.35
CA GLY A 656 -76.71 -57.43 -3.79
C GLY A 656 -77.17 -58.71 -4.50
N PHE A 657 -78.03 -58.60 -5.51
CA PHE A 657 -78.48 -59.73 -6.30
C PHE A 657 -77.44 -60.11 -7.37
N ASN A 658 -77.09 -61.40 -7.45
CA ASN A 658 -76.16 -61.91 -8.46
C ASN A 658 -76.78 -61.79 -9.87
N PRO A 659 -76.10 -61.22 -10.88
CA PRO A 659 -76.55 -61.28 -12.27
C PRO A 659 -76.75 -62.71 -12.82
N ASP A 660 -76.18 -63.75 -12.19
CA ASP A 660 -76.50 -65.14 -12.52
C ASP A 660 -77.93 -65.47 -12.08
N THR A 661 -78.81 -65.76 -13.04
CA THR A 661 -80.22 -66.05 -12.77
C THR A 661 -80.38 -67.37 -12.00
N GLU A 662 -81.25 -67.41 -11.00
CA GLU A 662 -81.72 -68.68 -10.38
C GLU A 662 -82.55 -69.55 -11.36
N PHE A 663 -82.91 -69.02 -12.54
CA PHE A 663 -83.73 -69.67 -13.55
C PHE A 663 -82.95 -69.94 -14.84
N PRO A 664 -82.23 -71.07 -14.95
CA PRO A 664 -81.25 -71.35 -16.03
C PRO A 664 -81.84 -71.51 -17.46
N GLN A 665 -83.13 -71.27 -17.69
CA GLN A 665 -83.80 -71.64 -18.95
C GLN A 665 -84.01 -70.49 -19.95
N TRP A 666 -83.71 -69.24 -19.59
CA TRP A 666 -83.98 -68.09 -20.46
C TRP A 666 -82.66 -67.46 -20.92
N SER A 667 -82.25 -67.77 -22.15
CA SER A 667 -81.00 -67.31 -22.78
C SER A 667 -80.99 -65.81 -23.17
N GLY A 668 -81.83 -64.99 -22.53
CA GLY A 668 -81.95 -63.55 -22.77
C GLY A 668 -81.53 -62.74 -21.54
N GLY A 669 -80.75 -61.68 -21.74
CA GLY A 669 -80.32 -60.79 -20.66
C GLY A 669 -81.48 -60.18 -19.87
N GLY A 670 -81.35 -60.08 -18.55
CA GLY A 670 -82.38 -59.56 -17.64
C GLY A 670 -81.85 -58.59 -16.57
N ILE A 671 -82.77 -57.87 -15.93
CA ILE A 671 -82.51 -57.00 -14.76
C ILE A 671 -82.99 -57.74 -13.51
N TYR A 672 -82.08 -58.10 -12.61
CA TYR A 672 -82.42 -58.65 -11.30
C TYR A 672 -82.26 -57.57 -10.22
N THR A 673 -83.39 -57.09 -9.70
CA THR A 673 -83.46 -55.91 -8.84
C THR A 673 -84.57 -56.00 -7.79
N HIS A 674 -84.43 -55.22 -6.71
CA HIS A 674 -85.47 -55.02 -5.69
C HIS A 674 -86.53 -54.03 -6.17
N ASP A 675 -86.10 -52.96 -6.86
CA ASP A 675 -86.96 -51.87 -7.31
C ASP A 675 -86.59 -51.45 -8.74
N LEU A 676 -87.59 -51.28 -9.60
CA LEU A 676 -87.45 -50.68 -10.92
C LEU A 676 -88.30 -49.41 -10.99
N TYR A 677 -87.67 -48.24 -10.87
CA TYR A 677 -88.34 -46.96 -11.04
C TYR A 677 -88.11 -46.43 -12.46
N ALA A 678 -89.14 -46.51 -13.31
CA ALA A 678 -89.13 -45.92 -14.65
C ALA A 678 -90.16 -44.79 -14.75
N ARG A 679 -89.71 -43.59 -15.11
CA ARG A 679 -90.62 -42.44 -15.37
C ARG A 679 -91.34 -42.54 -16.72
N GLY A 680 -90.93 -43.48 -17.58
CA GLY A 680 -91.55 -43.80 -18.86
C GLY A 680 -92.14 -45.22 -18.87
N ALA A 681 -92.33 -45.78 -20.06
CA ALA A 681 -92.80 -47.16 -20.18
C ALA A 681 -91.66 -48.15 -19.91
N VAL A 682 -91.90 -49.12 -19.02
CA VAL A 682 -91.11 -50.35 -18.97
C VAL A 682 -91.67 -51.29 -20.04
N TYR A 683 -90.90 -51.51 -21.10
CA TYR A 683 -91.24 -52.50 -22.13
C TYR A 683 -90.56 -53.83 -21.79
N CYS A 684 -91.33 -54.80 -21.30
CA CYS A 684 -90.91 -56.20 -21.28
C CYS A 684 -91.29 -56.83 -22.63
N GLY A 685 -90.36 -56.79 -23.58
CA GLY A 685 -90.56 -57.37 -24.91
C GLY A 685 -90.10 -58.81 -24.97
N THR A 686 -91.01 -59.74 -25.25
CA THR A 686 -90.69 -60.98 -25.96
C THR A 686 -91.68 -61.16 -27.10
N GLY A 687 -91.22 -61.71 -28.22
CA GLY A 687 -92.09 -62.03 -29.33
C GLY A 687 -93.09 -63.13 -28.93
N GLY A 688 -94.33 -62.75 -28.62
CA GLY A 688 -95.49 -63.64 -28.82
C GLY A 688 -96.23 -64.21 -27.62
N GLU A 689 -95.82 -64.00 -26.36
CA GLU A 689 -96.52 -64.60 -25.21
C GLU A 689 -96.91 -63.58 -24.13
N SER A 690 -98.02 -63.87 -23.45
CA SER A 690 -98.70 -63.01 -22.48
C SER A 690 -97.76 -62.35 -21.47
N ILE A 691 -97.94 -61.03 -21.28
CA ILE A 691 -97.35 -60.31 -20.15
C ILE A 691 -97.98 -60.84 -18.86
N ASN A 692 -97.25 -61.68 -18.12
CA ASN A 692 -97.60 -62.06 -16.76
C ASN A 692 -97.01 -61.03 -15.79
N ILE A 693 -97.78 -60.03 -15.39
CA ILE A 693 -97.48 -59.24 -14.18
C ILE A 693 -97.98 -60.07 -13.00
N ALA A 694 -97.07 -60.81 -12.36
CA ALA A 694 -97.37 -61.52 -11.12
C ALA A 694 -96.80 -60.72 -9.94
N LEU A 695 -97.69 -60.25 -9.07
CA LEU A 695 -97.33 -59.62 -7.80
C LEU A 695 -97.32 -60.70 -6.73
N TYR A 696 -96.15 -61.03 -6.20
CA TYR A 696 -95.98 -62.01 -5.13
C TYR A 696 -95.69 -61.29 -3.81
N GLY A 697 -96.52 -61.48 -2.78
CA GLY A 697 -96.43 -60.80 -1.46
C GLY A 697 -97.57 -59.81 -1.19
N ASN A 698 -97.60 -59.18 -0.01
CA ASN A 698 -98.65 -58.25 0.47
C ASN A 698 -98.78 -56.92 -0.34
N GLY A 699 -98.33 -56.87 -1.59
CA GLY A 699 -98.31 -55.66 -2.40
C GLY A 699 -99.69 -55.28 -2.95
N THR A 700 -100.10 -54.03 -2.72
CA THR A 700 -101.23 -53.40 -3.40
C THR A 700 -100.81 -52.96 -4.82
N ALA A 701 -101.62 -53.29 -5.82
CA ALA A 701 -101.51 -52.67 -7.14
C ALA A 701 -102.29 -51.34 -7.12
N GLU A 702 -101.64 -50.26 -6.73
CA GLU A 702 -102.28 -48.95 -6.64
C GLU A 702 -102.08 -48.14 -7.92
N LYS A 703 -103.17 -47.52 -8.39
CA LYS A 703 -103.11 -46.51 -9.43
C LYS A 703 -103.22 -45.12 -8.81
N ILE A 704 -102.08 -44.48 -8.63
CA ILE A 704 -102.01 -43.13 -8.03
C ILE A 704 -102.32 -42.10 -9.13
N GLY A 705 -103.61 -41.93 -9.45
CA GLY A 705 -104.10 -40.96 -10.44
C GLY A 705 -105.47 -41.32 -11.04
N SER A 706 -106.17 -40.34 -11.64
CA SER A 706 -107.56 -40.48 -12.11
C SER A 706 -107.75 -41.25 -13.42
N ALA A 707 -106.67 -41.75 -14.05
CA ALA A 707 -106.80 -42.55 -15.26
C ALA A 707 -107.46 -43.91 -14.95
N TYR A 708 -108.07 -44.59 -15.92
CA TYR A 708 -108.72 -45.90 -15.72
C TYR A 708 -107.81 -47.08 -16.09
N TRP A 709 -107.98 -48.23 -15.44
CA TRP A 709 -107.57 -49.50 -16.05
C TRP A 709 -108.40 -49.65 -17.33
N LYS A 710 -107.77 -49.43 -18.49
CA LYS A 710 -108.48 -49.43 -19.77
C LYS A 710 -108.57 -50.87 -20.26
N VAL A 711 -109.77 -51.44 -20.16
CA VAL A 711 -110.11 -52.66 -20.88
C VAL A 711 -110.79 -52.26 -22.19
N LYS A 712 -110.39 -52.86 -23.31
CA LYS A 712 -111.08 -52.61 -24.59
C LYS A 712 -112.49 -53.21 -24.53
N SER A 713 -113.53 -52.39 -24.78
CA SER A 713 -114.94 -52.76 -24.60
C SER A 713 -115.81 -52.38 -25.82
N ASP A 714 -115.20 -52.28 -26.99
CA ASP A 714 -115.83 -51.92 -28.28
C ASP A 714 -116.78 -53.04 -28.76
N VAL A 715 -117.91 -52.71 -29.40
CA VAL A 715 -118.87 -53.70 -29.93
C VAL A 715 -118.22 -54.65 -30.94
N ARG A 716 -117.20 -54.19 -31.69
CA ARG A 716 -116.42 -55.01 -32.63
C ARG A 716 -115.58 -56.10 -31.96
N LEU A 717 -115.34 -55.94 -30.65
CA LEU A 717 -114.57 -56.88 -29.84
C LEU A 717 -115.49 -57.86 -29.07
N LYS A 718 -116.82 -57.74 -29.22
CA LYS A 718 -117.82 -58.55 -28.48
C LYS A 718 -118.75 -59.28 -29.44
N LYS A 719 -119.23 -60.45 -29.01
CA LYS A 719 -120.25 -61.25 -29.70
C LYS A 719 -121.25 -61.78 -28.67
N ASP A 720 -122.42 -62.24 -29.13
CA ASP A 720 -123.47 -62.84 -28.29
C ASP A 720 -124.01 -61.93 -27.18
N ILE A 721 -124.22 -60.64 -27.47
CA ILE A 721 -124.71 -59.64 -26.52
C ILE A 721 -126.20 -59.87 -26.23
N LYS A 722 -126.56 -60.15 -24.97
CA LYS A 722 -127.94 -60.41 -24.52
C LYS A 722 -128.31 -59.48 -23.34
N PRO A 723 -129.57 -59.02 -23.23
CA PRO A 723 -130.03 -58.25 -22.08
C PRO A 723 -129.97 -59.08 -20.78
N LEU A 724 -129.66 -58.42 -19.66
CA LEU A 724 -129.80 -59.01 -18.33
C LEU A 724 -131.27 -58.93 -17.91
N LYS A 725 -131.75 -59.96 -17.20
CA LYS A 725 -133.15 -60.06 -16.73
C LYS A 725 -133.18 -60.46 -15.27
N GLU A 726 -134.20 -60.00 -14.55
CA GLU A 726 -134.41 -60.27 -13.11
C GLU A 726 -133.19 -59.90 -12.26
N SER A 727 -132.46 -58.87 -12.67
CA SER A 727 -131.21 -58.46 -12.05
C SER A 727 -131.44 -58.07 -10.60
N LEU A 728 -132.56 -57.38 -10.30
CA LEU A 728 -132.92 -57.01 -8.94
C LEU A 728 -133.17 -58.24 -8.06
N ASN A 729 -134.02 -59.17 -8.51
CA ASN A 729 -134.36 -60.36 -7.74
C ASN A 729 -133.14 -61.26 -7.48
N ARG A 730 -132.20 -61.30 -8.43
CA ARG A 730 -130.95 -62.04 -8.26
C ARG A 730 -130.01 -61.34 -7.29
N MET A 731 -129.85 -60.02 -7.39
CA MET A 731 -129.00 -59.26 -6.46
C MET A 731 -129.54 -59.30 -5.02
N LEU A 732 -130.85 -59.28 -4.82
CA LEU A 732 -131.48 -59.37 -3.49
C LEU A 732 -131.27 -60.72 -2.79
N LYS A 733 -130.81 -61.76 -3.50
CA LYS A 733 -130.42 -63.05 -2.90
C LYS A 733 -129.01 -63.03 -2.31
N LEU A 734 -128.20 -62.03 -2.65
CA LEU A 734 -126.86 -61.90 -2.11
C LEU A 734 -126.90 -61.40 -0.66
N ARG A 735 -126.07 -62.00 0.18
CA ARG A 735 -125.95 -61.61 1.58
C ARG A 735 -124.63 -60.87 1.81
N GLY A 736 -124.73 -59.57 2.08
CA GLY A 736 -123.61 -58.81 2.61
C GLY A 736 -123.27 -59.29 4.01
N VAL A 737 -121.99 -59.56 4.27
CA VAL A 737 -121.49 -60.01 5.57
C VAL A 737 -120.32 -59.15 6.02
N THR A 738 -120.15 -59.03 7.34
CA THR A 738 -118.86 -58.67 7.91
C THR A 738 -118.10 -59.93 8.34
N PHE A 739 -116.78 -59.91 8.25
CA PHE A 739 -115.94 -61.05 8.60
C PHE A 739 -114.56 -60.62 9.10
N ARG A 740 -113.87 -61.51 9.81
CA ARG A 740 -112.44 -61.40 10.15
C ARG A 740 -111.71 -62.62 9.61
N TRP A 741 -110.47 -62.44 9.17
CA TRP A 741 -109.63 -63.56 8.72
C TRP A 741 -109.30 -64.49 9.89
N LYS A 742 -109.31 -65.81 9.65
CA LYS A 742 -108.92 -66.80 10.65
C LYS A 742 -107.40 -66.84 10.88
N GLU A 743 -106.63 -66.57 9.83
CA GLU A 743 -105.15 -66.58 9.78
C GLU A 743 -104.66 -65.28 9.11
N PRO A 744 -104.80 -64.12 9.78
CA PRO A 744 -104.53 -62.82 9.18
C PRO A 744 -103.11 -62.71 8.59
N GLU A 745 -102.12 -63.38 9.17
CA GLU A 745 -100.72 -63.43 8.70
C GLU A 745 -100.55 -63.98 7.28
N LYS A 746 -101.48 -64.83 6.81
CA LYS A 746 -101.48 -65.34 5.43
C LYS A 746 -102.17 -64.39 4.44
N PHE A 747 -102.96 -63.44 4.94
CA PHE A 747 -103.85 -62.58 4.14
C PHE A 747 -103.67 -61.10 4.52
N GLY A 748 -102.43 -60.61 4.47
CA GLY A 748 -102.13 -59.18 4.60
C GLY A 748 -102.10 -58.63 6.03
N ASN A 749 -102.12 -59.50 7.06
CA ASN A 749 -102.15 -59.14 8.48
C ASN A 749 -103.29 -58.19 8.88
N SER A 750 -104.39 -58.20 8.11
CA SER A 750 -105.56 -57.36 8.42
C SER A 750 -106.35 -57.97 9.58
N ILE A 751 -106.20 -57.37 10.76
CA ILE A 751 -106.88 -57.78 12.00
C ILE A 751 -108.24 -57.08 12.21
N CYS A 752 -108.58 -56.10 11.37
CA CYS A 752 -109.85 -55.39 11.46
C CYS A 752 -111.00 -56.14 10.76
N GLU A 753 -112.22 -55.85 11.19
CA GLU A 753 -113.43 -56.38 10.55
C GLU A 753 -113.53 -55.87 9.10
N GLN A 754 -113.72 -56.81 8.18
CA GLN A 754 -113.91 -56.56 6.75
C GLN A 754 -115.39 -56.70 6.41
N MET A 755 -115.81 -56.09 5.30
CA MET A 755 -117.14 -56.27 4.74
C MET A 755 -117.04 -56.82 3.32
N GLY A 756 -117.88 -57.79 2.98
CA GLY A 756 -117.88 -58.40 1.66
C GLY A 756 -118.96 -59.45 1.47
N LEU A 757 -118.67 -60.41 0.58
CA LEU A 757 -119.53 -61.55 0.27
C LEU A 757 -118.76 -62.85 0.56
N ILE A 758 -119.48 -63.92 0.88
CA ILE A 758 -118.90 -65.27 0.95
C ILE A 758 -118.88 -65.86 -0.47
N ALA A 759 -117.71 -66.34 -0.91
CA ALA A 759 -117.52 -66.79 -2.28
C ALA A 759 -118.48 -67.92 -2.68
N GLN A 760 -118.67 -68.89 -1.79
CA GLN A 760 -119.56 -70.02 -1.99
C GLN A 760 -121.02 -69.57 -2.16
N GLU A 761 -121.49 -68.64 -1.32
CA GLU A 761 -122.86 -68.12 -1.37
C GLU A 761 -123.10 -67.28 -2.64
N ALA A 762 -122.12 -66.46 -3.03
CA ALA A 762 -122.22 -65.65 -4.23
C ALA A 762 -122.14 -66.48 -5.52
N GLU A 763 -121.36 -67.58 -5.54
CA GLU A 763 -121.29 -68.53 -6.66
C GLU A 763 -122.64 -69.20 -6.92
N GLU A 764 -123.43 -69.51 -5.89
CA GLU A 764 -124.78 -70.09 -6.05
C GLU A 764 -125.74 -69.13 -6.78
N VAL A 765 -125.62 -67.82 -6.54
CA VAL A 765 -126.49 -66.80 -7.16
C VAL A 765 -125.95 -66.36 -8.54
N PHE A 766 -124.63 -66.22 -8.65
CA PHE A 766 -123.89 -65.85 -9.86
C PHE A 766 -122.70 -66.80 -10.07
N PRO A 767 -122.90 -67.94 -10.77
CA PRO A 767 -121.86 -68.97 -10.94
C PRO A 767 -120.55 -68.47 -11.56
N VAL A 768 -120.64 -67.44 -12.41
CA VAL A 768 -119.49 -66.83 -13.09
C VAL A 768 -118.59 -65.97 -12.19
N TRP A 769 -119.01 -65.71 -10.94
CA TRP A 769 -118.19 -64.98 -9.97
C TRP A 769 -117.34 -65.90 -9.10
N GLY A 770 -117.60 -67.21 -9.07
CA GLY A 770 -116.77 -68.16 -8.34
C GLY A 770 -115.46 -68.44 -9.07
N THR A 771 -114.35 -68.44 -8.34
CA THR A 771 -113.06 -68.95 -8.84
C THR A 771 -112.40 -69.84 -7.79
N THR A 772 -111.51 -70.73 -8.22
CA THR A 772 -110.72 -71.59 -7.32
C THR A 772 -109.26 -71.25 -7.52
N PHE A 773 -108.60 -70.80 -6.46
CA PHE A 773 -107.17 -70.54 -6.48
C PHE A 773 -106.37 -71.84 -6.51
N ARG A 774 -105.10 -71.76 -6.88
CA ARG A 774 -104.21 -72.93 -7.05
C ARG A 774 -104.01 -73.73 -5.76
N ASP A 775 -104.23 -73.10 -4.61
CA ASP A 775 -104.18 -73.69 -3.28
C ASP A 775 -105.52 -74.34 -2.84
N GLY A 776 -106.56 -74.28 -3.68
CA GLY A 776 -107.86 -74.92 -3.46
C GLY A 776 -108.91 -74.03 -2.79
N TYR A 777 -108.57 -72.82 -2.32
CA TYR A 777 -109.56 -71.92 -1.74
C TYR A 777 -110.46 -71.28 -2.81
N LYS A 778 -111.72 -71.05 -2.46
CA LYS A 778 -112.68 -70.32 -3.29
C LYS A 778 -112.46 -68.81 -3.18
N GLY A 779 -112.48 -68.13 -4.32
CA GLY A 779 -112.39 -66.68 -4.46
C GLY A 779 -113.57 -66.08 -5.19
N LEU A 780 -113.67 -64.75 -5.13
CA LEU A 780 -114.66 -63.97 -5.85
C LEU A 780 -114.03 -63.18 -6.99
N GLU A 781 -114.54 -63.38 -8.19
CA GLU A 781 -114.23 -62.60 -9.38
C GLU A 781 -115.51 -61.87 -9.84
N ILE A 782 -115.79 -60.75 -9.17
CA ILE A 782 -117.01 -59.98 -9.44
C ILE A 782 -116.92 -59.34 -10.82
N LYS A 783 -117.71 -59.86 -11.77
CA LYS A 783 -117.76 -59.42 -13.17
C LYS A 783 -119.08 -58.77 -13.51
N GLY A 784 -119.03 -57.61 -14.16
CA GLY A 784 -120.22 -56.93 -14.70
C GLY A 784 -121.20 -56.45 -13.62
N PHE A 785 -120.72 -56.22 -12.40
CA PHE A 785 -121.54 -55.74 -11.29
C PHE A 785 -122.21 -54.40 -11.62
N GLU A 786 -121.52 -53.52 -12.34
CA GLU A 786 -122.07 -52.24 -12.77
C GLU A 786 -123.26 -52.46 -13.70
N ALA A 787 -123.15 -53.39 -14.66
CA ALA A 787 -124.23 -53.71 -15.59
C ALA A 787 -125.44 -54.34 -14.87
N LEU A 788 -125.18 -55.26 -13.92
CA LEU A 788 -126.23 -55.86 -13.09
C LEU A 788 -126.96 -54.81 -12.26
N THR A 789 -126.23 -53.86 -11.68
CA THR A 789 -126.80 -52.80 -10.85
C THR A 789 -127.68 -51.86 -11.68
N VAL A 790 -127.25 -51.49 -12.88
CA VAL A 790 -128.05 -50.66 -13.80
C VAL A 790 -129.38 -51.34 -14.14
N GLU A 791 -129.35 -52.62 -14.48
CA GLU A 791 -130.56 -53.35 -14.83
C GLU A 791 -131.44 -53.63 -13.60
N ALA A 792 -130.86 -53.85 -12.42
CA ALA A 792 -131.61 -53.97 -11.17
C ALA A 792 -132.37 -52.66 -10.83
N PHE A 793 -131.78 -51.49 -11.08
CA PHE A 793 -132.48 -50.22 -10.92
C PHE A 793 -133.59 -50.02 -11.97
N ARG A 794 -133.41 -50.53 -13.19
CA ARG A 794 -134.49 -50.54 -14.20
C ARG A 794 -135.66 -51.44 -13.78
N ASP A 795 -135.36 -52.65 -13.29
CA ASP A 795 -136.36 -53.56 -12.73
C ASP A 795 -137.15 -52.87 -11.60
N LEU A 796 -136.45 -52.22 -10.66
CA LEU A 796 -137.08 -51.49 -9.55
C LEU A 796 -137.97 -50.34 -10.04
N ASN A 797 -137.51 -49.55 -11.00
CA ASN A 797 -138.27 -48.43 -11.55
C ASN A 797 -139.53 -48.92 -12.29
N ALA A 798 -139.43 -50.02 -13.03
CA ALA A 798 -140.59 -50.64 -13.69
C ALA A 798 -141.64 -51.07 -12.66
N MET A 799 -141.22 -51.75 -11.58
CA MET A 799 -142.11 -52.13 -10.47
C MET A 799 -142.76 -50.92 -9.79
N ASN A 800 -142.01 -49.84 -9.56
CA ASN A 800 -142.56 -48.61 -8.97
C ASN A 800 -143.59 -47.93 -9.89
N ASN A 801 -143.36 -47.90 -11.20
CA ASN A 801 -144.31 -47.33 -12.15
C ASN A 801 -145.61 -48.16 -12.21
N GLU A 802 -145.52 -49.49 -12.14
CA GLU A 802 -146.69 -50.37 -12.05
C GLU A 802 -147.48 -50.11 -10.76
N LEU A 803 -146.79 -49.96 -9.63
CA LEU A 803 -147.37 -49.59 -8.34
C LEU A 803 -148.07 -48.22 -8.39
N MET A 804 -147.44 -47.21 -8.99
CA MET A 804 -148.05 -45.88 -9.16
C MET A 804 -149.31 -45.94 -10.04
N THR A 805 -149.30 -46.76 -11.11
CA THR A 805 -150.46 -46.94 -11.99
C THR A 805 -151.62 -47.59 -11.25
N LYS A 806 -151.37 -48.67 -10.50
CA LYS A 806 -152.39 -49.32 -9.66
C LYS A 806 -152.94 -48.38 -8.59
N ASN A 807 -152.09 -47.56 -7.97
CA ASN A 807 -152.54 -46.56 -7.00
C ASN A 807 -153.45 -45.50 -7.65
N LYS A 808 -153.14 -45.03 -8.86
CA LYS A 808 -154.00 -44.09 -9.59
C LYS A 808 -155.36 -44.70 -9.96
N GLU A 809 -155.39 -45.95 -10.43
CA GLU A 809 -156.64 -46.66 -10.72
C GLU A 809 -157.51 -46.86 -9.46
N LEU A 810 -156.87 -47.12 -8.32
CA LEU A 810 -157.53 -47.19 -7.02
C LEU A 810 -158.09 -45.83 -6.60
N GLU A 811 -157.32 -44.75 -6.72
CA GLU A 811 -157.78 -43.38 -6.44
C GLU A 811 -158.97 -42.97 -7.32
N ASP A 812 -158.94 -43.29 -8.62
CA ASP A 812 -160.04 -43.00 -9.55
C ASP A 812 -161.30 -43.82 -9.21
N ARG A 813 -161.15 -45.08 -8.79
CA ARG A 813 -162.28 -45.89 -8.26
C ARG A 813 -162.86 -45.31 -6.99
N VAL A 814 -162.03 -44.84 -6.05
CA VAL A 814 -162.48 -44.21 -4.81
C VAL A 814 -163.26 -42.94 -5.11
N LYS A 815 -162.75 -42.04 -5.96
CA LYS A 815 -163.47 -40.83 -6.39
C LYS A 815 -164.81 -41.14 -7.06
N ALA A 816 -164.88 -42.17 -7.90
CA ALA A 816 -166.13 -42.56 -8.55
C ALA A 816 -167.17 -43.08 -7.55
N LEU A 817 -166.74 -43.78 -6.49
CA LEU A 817 -167.59 -44.24 -5.40
C LEU A 817 -168.07 -43.09 -4.52
N GLU A 818 -167.19 -42.16 -4.14
CA GLU A 818 -167.54 -40.95 -3.38
C GLU A 818 -168.56 -40.09 -4.11
N LYS A 819 -168.43 -39.95 -5.44
CA LYS A 819 -169.39 -39.18 -6.27
C LYS A 819 -170.77 -39.84 -6.35
N LYS A 820 -170.85 -41.19 -6.25
CA LYS A 820 -172.12 -41.92 -6.14
C LYS A 820 -172.77 -41.75 -4.76
N ILE A 821 -171.96 -41.69 -3.69
CA ILE A 821 -172.44 -41.52 -2.31
C ILE A 821 -172.95 -40.10 -2.08
N ASN A 822 -172.27 -39.07 -2.57
CA ASN A 822 -172.71 -37.67 -2.42
C ASN A 822 -173.91 -37.27 -3.30
N ALA A 823 -174.36 -38.16 -4.20
CA ALA A 823 -175.55 -37.99 -5.03
C ALA A 823 -176.79 -38.73 -4.47
N LEU A 824 -176.59 -39.52 -3.40
CA LEU A 824 -177.61 -40.14 -2.55
C LEU A 824 -177.82 -39.27 -1.30
#